data_AF-A0A959JHZ7-F1
#
_entry.id   AF-A0A959JHZ7-F1
#
_cell.length_a   1.000
_cell.length_b   1.000
_cell.length_c   1.000
_cell.angle_alpha   90.00
_cell.angle_beta   90.00
_cell.angle_gamma   90.00
#
_symmetry.space_group_name_H-M   'P 1'
#
loop_
_entity.id
_entity.type
_entity.pdbx_description
1 polymer ?
#
loop_
_entity_poly.entity_id
_entity_poly.type
_entity_poly.pdbx_seq_one_letter_code
_entity_poly.pdbx_strand_id
1 'polypeptide(L)'
;MHTIWNKTGLQFRTGKLNQFFIFILMVWMVEPACGQNDPSETNVDFRIDGAQRQQILDGFGVNINTSWWLNGEYQETGILQPAIDLLADSLGATIFRAVIEEMDWEMENDDRDPGHFNWDYYNRVFSTPKFQGIWKTLTYLNQKNIKEGLILSLMGAPPAQAPQKPTNAQQSWMGPDYGVLPSMEDELVESIAALLYYARNQARIQFYLVSPLNETDIVSTTKNDQHPDGIVEGPNIPDPVQYTRIIKKLGKKLDEFGMGDVRFVAPDAAGDQLFAMCMQEMSKDPYVIGKLAHWGVHNYGNNGEQYSALVKQADNPNHSFWVTELAGIDNLLGQMNSGAQGFMYWDGFDCVYQHARRNGYDNLPPNDWVIWYHSDEGKPLIEYISMTRQWKPRQQFYQYAQLYRFVNPGAQKVDTKSENDLFVSSFLNPNGQLVIVGHNTGEQRTITGQLENLPENTTYKSIITTAEDHLVPGPEIIQQGAAIRFNVPRHAVFTLVASTKSTMGKRDIRPEPDDWYAGDMHVHRDCGGPVEEVLPEEQMVKAMEVNNLAVISVLADMGDGEVKFAETDLPKVTGRDAPLSIPGRIVHYDAEWHWDPYGVSFENKALGGHLVLLGLNEAVQIWDESPYNILDYGRKQGAIAGFCHFEYLNDRIQSDLNCCIPIEYPVEAALGTIDFISEDVYSSNNPEVSSGNYDADAVIKAYYKLLNCGFRIALTAGTDYPCNSKEPLGSLLTYVKVDGPLTYQKWIRGIKGGNTVVARNGHHEFIDLKVNYRYGPGDEIKLPGAETVSVEVTWTAIEPLSGTLEIVYNGEVIASREGTSEPGHPVTLKIKR
;
A
#
# COMPACT_ATOMS: atom_id res chain seq x y z
N MET A 1 -14.01 -26.04 35.00
CA MET A 1 -14.38 -25.47 36.33
C MET A 1 -14.42 -26.59 37.37
N HIS A 2 -13.92 -26.35 38.59
CA HIS A 2 -14.15 -27.14 39.84
C HIS A 2 -13.70 -28.63 39.85
N THR A 3 -13.14 -29.25 40.92
CA THR A 3 -12.82 -28.82 42.30
C THR A 3 -11.91 -29.85 43.03
N ILE A 4 -10.79 -29.39 43.63
CA ILE A 4 -10.10 -29.82 44.89
C ILE A 4 -9.76 -31.32 45.15
N TRP A 5 -8.53 -31.62 45.61
CA TRP A 5 -8.14 -32.29 46.90
C TRP A 5 -6.62 -32.60 46.91
N ASN A 6 -5.81 -31.84 47.68
CA ASN A 6 -5.19 -32.19 48.99
C ASN A 6 -4.04 -33.23 48.93
N LYS A 7 -2.77 -32.88 49.19
CA LYS A 7 -2.09 -32.44 50.46
C LYS A 7 -1.52 -33.59 51.32
N THR A 8 -0.18 -33.61 51.45
CA THR A 8 0.63 -33.95 52.65
C THR A 8 2.07 -33.44 52.39
N GLY A 9 2.85 -32.88 53.33
CA GLY A 9 2.57 -32.48 54.70
C GLY A 9 3.56 -31.40 55.24
N LEU A 10 3.00 -30.55 56.10
CA LEU A 10 3.54 -29.62 57.12
C LEU A 10 5.00 -29.79 57.63
N GLN A 11 5.77 -28.67 57.69
CA GLN A 11 6.20 -27.89 58.90
C GLN A 11 7.41 -28.48 59.70
N PHE A 12 8.30 -27.73 60.38
CA PHE A 12 8.20 -26.41 61.05
C PHE A 12 9.53 -25.59 61.08
N ARG A 13 9.36 -24.26 61.21
CA ARG A 13 10.22 -23.09 61.56
C ARG A 13 11.60 -23.21 62.29
N THR A 14 12.30 -22.05 62.22
CA THR A 14 13.43 -21.48 63.04
C THR A 14 14.86 -21.90 62.66
N GLY A 15 15.91 -21.05 62.73
CA GLY A 15 15.98 -19.59 62.88
C GLY A 15 17.38 -19.06 63.26
N LYS A 16 17.85 -17.99 62.58
CA LYS A 16 18.93 -17.02 62.95
C LYS A 16 20.39 -17.48 63.29
N LEU A 17 21.32 -16.79 62.61
CA LEU A 17 22.62 -16.22 63.04
C LEU A 17 23.94 -17.04 63.09
N ASN A 18 24.96 -16.42 62.46
CA ASN A 18 26.36 -16.20 62.87
C ASN A 18 27.49 -17.26 62.71
N GLN A 19 28.48 -16.84 61.89
CA GLN A 19 29.91 -16.63 62.19
C GLN A 19 31.02 -17.62 61.73
N PHE A 20 32.02 -17.00 61.05
CA PHE A 20 33.47 -17.34 60.96
C PHE A 20 33.84 -18.58 60.11
N PHE A 21 34.98 -18.73 59.40
CA PHE A 21 36.16 -17.92 59.00
C PHE A 21 36.91 -18.71 57.87
N ILE A 22 37.96 -18.29 57.12
CA ILE A 22 38.87 -17.12 57.13
C ILE A 22 39.45 -16.78 55.71
N PHE A 23 40.06 -15.60 55.60
CA PHE A 23 40.98 -15.01 54.59
C PHE A 23 41.78 -15.90 53.60
N ILE A 24 42.02 -15.34 52.39
CA ILE A 24 43.35 -14.81 51.95
C ILE A 24 43.14 -13.44 51.28
N LEU A 25 44.10 -12.51 51.42
CA LEU A 25 43.98 -11.11 51.00
C LEU A 25 45.30 -10.63 50.37
N MET A 26 45.25 -9.94 49.22
CA MET A 26 46.40 -9.20 48.68
C MET A 26 45.99 -7.80 48.17
N VAL A 27 46.21 -6.85 49.07
CA VAL A 27 46.55 -5.42 48.91
C VAL A 27 46.39 -4.79 47.51
N TRP A 28 45.55 -3.75 47.45
CA TRP A 28 45.77 -2.57 46.59
C TRP A 28 46.21 -1.39 47.46
N MET A 29 47.15 -0.59 46.95
CA MET A 29 47.48 0.72 47.52
C MET A 29 46.54 1.78 46.94
N VAL A 30 46.16 2.75 47.78
CA VAL A 30 45.38 3.93 47.39
C VAL A 30 46.24 5.17 47.63
N GLU A 31 46.39 6.01 46.61
CA GLU A 31 46.64 7.45 46.79
C GLU A 31 45.53 8.25 46.09
N PRO A 32 45.05 9.36 46.69
CA PRO A 32 43.92 10.09 46.17
C PRO A 32 44.35 11.15 45.15
N ALA A 33 44.10 10.89 43.87
CA ALA A 33 44.08 11.96 42.87
C ALA A 33 42.75 12.72 42.96
N CYS A 34 42.80 13.99 43.37
CA CYS A 34 41.69 14.93 43.16
C CYS A 34 41.51 15.18 41.66
N GLY A 35 40.73 14.34 40.99
CA GLY A 35 40.13 14.64 39.69
C GLY A 35 38.85 15.43 39.89
N GLN A 36 38.70 16.54 39.16
CA GLN A 36 37.47 17.33 39.18
C GLN A 36 36.33 16.51 38.55
N ASN A 37 35.15 16.51 39.17
CA ASN A 37 33.93 16.10 38.46
C ASN A 37 33.70 17.11 37.34
N ASP A 38 33.97 16.73 36.11
CA ASP A 38 33.60 17.49 34.92
C ASP A 38 32.06 17.38 34.75
N PRO A 39 31.28 18.48 34.77
CA PRO A 39 29.82 18.40 34.69
C PRO A 39 29.25 18.06 33.30
N SER A 40 30.05 17.50 32.38
CA SER A 40 29.75 17.46 30.94
C SER A 40 29.53 16.07 30.32
N GLU A 41 29.63 14.97 31.06
CA GLU A 41 29.12 13.67 30.58
C GLU A 41 27.57 13.64 30.68
N THR A 42 26.90 14.15 29.65
CA THR A 42 25.49 13.86 29.41
C THR A 42 25.33 12.36 29.13
N ASN A 43 24.54 11.65 29.95
CA ASN A 43 24.22 10.25 29.69
C ASN A 43 23.55 10.12 28.31
N VAL A 44 24.06 9.22 27.46
CA VAL A 44 23.58 9.00 26.08
C VAL A 44 22.93 7.63 26.01
N ASP A 45 21.60 7.61 25.93
CA ASP A 45 20.78 6.40 25.99
C ASP A 45 20.79 5.61 24.67
N PHE A 46 21.10 6.27 23.54
CA PHE A 46 21.38 5.59 22.27
C PHE A 46 22.29 6.37 21.32
N ARG A 47 22.94 5.65 20.38
CA ARG A 47 23.76 6.21 19.29
C ARG A 47 23.36 5.62 17.95
N ILE A 48 23.35 6.45 16.90
CA ILE A 48 23.17 6.06 15.50
C ILE A 48 24.37 6.58 14.69
N ASP A 49 25.02 5.71 13.92
CA ASP A 49 26.13 6.09 13.04
C ASP A 49 25.69 6.04 11.56
N GLY A 50 25.47 7.23 11.01
CA GLY A 50 25.12 7.47 9.61
C GLY A 50 26.20 7.12 8.57
N ALA A 51 27.37 6.62 8.96
CA ALA A 51 28.35 6.03 8.04
C ALA A 51 28.19 4.50 7.92
N GLN A 52 27.60 3.83 8.93
CA GLN A 52 27.49 2.37 8.97
C GLN A 52 26.13 1.94 8.43
N ARG A 53 26.13 1.35 7.23
CA ARG A 53 24.95 0.76 6.58
C ARG A 53 24.95 -0.75 6.78
N GLN A 54 23.80 -1.30 7.13
CA GLN A 54 23.58 -2.74 7.34
C GLN A 54 22.80 -3.32 6.14
N GLN A 55 21.76 -4.13 6.35
CA GLN A 55 20.94 -4.68 5.28
C GLN A 55 19.93 -3.66 4.72
N ILE A 56 19.55 -3.86 3.45
CA ILE A 56 18.35 -3.26 2.85
C ILE A 56 17.16 -4.14 3.23
N LEU A 57 16.02 -3.53 3.53
CA LEU A 57 14.77 -4.21 3.83
C LEU A 57 13.90 -4.32 2.59
N ASP A 58 13.42 -5.53 2.29
CA ASP A 58 12.44 -5.80 1.25
C ASP A 58 11.03 -5.38 1.71
N GLY A 59 10.78 -5.43 3.03
CA GLY A 59 9.59 -4.84 3.63
C GLY A 59 9.16 -5.52 4.94
N PHE A 60 7.93 -5.19 5.32
CA PHE A 60 7.28 -5.70 6.52
C PHE A 60 5.94 -6.33 6.15
N GLY A 61 5.52 -7.34 6.91
CA GLY A 61 4.39 -8.15 6.51
C GLY A 61 3.68 -8.89 7.61
N VAL A 62 2.71 -9.67 7.18
CA VAL A 62 1.89 -10.52 8.03
C VAL A 62 1.62 -11.83 7.34
N ASN A 63 1.41 -12.86 8.13
CA ASN A 63 0.67 -14.04 7.70
C ASN A 63 -0.82 -13.70 7.62
N ILE A 64 -1.58 -14.45 6.83
CA ILE A 64 -3.05 -14.53 6.88
C ILE A 64 -3.53 -15.92 6.45
N ASN A 65 -4.65 -16.41 7.00
CA ASN A 65 -5.40 -17.48 6.36
C ASN A 65 -6.14 -16.94 5.13
N THR A 66 -6.02 -17.60 3.98
CA THR A 66 -6.70 -17.18 2.75
C THR A 66 -8.19 -17.55 2.70
N SER A 67 -8.64 -18.44 3.59
CA SER A 67 -10.01 -18.91 3.68
C SER A 67 -10.71 -18.40 4.96
N TRP A 68 -12.04 -18.32 4.95
CA TRP A 68 -12.81 -17.97 6.14
C TRP A 68 -13.68 -19.15 6.57
N TRP A 69 -13.30 -19.81 7.67
CA TRP A 69 -14.07 -20.89 8.27
C TRP A 69 -14.75 -20.41 9.56
N LEU A 70 -16.06 -20.62 9.67
CA LEU A 70 -16.82 -20.23 10.87
C LEU A 70 -18.02 -21.15 11.08
N ASN A 71 -18.25 -21.56 12.33
CA ASN A 71 -19.41 -22.34 12.77
C ASN A 71 -19.65 -23.68 12.05
N GLY A 72 -18.60 -24.33 11.54
CA GLY A 72 -18.69 -25.66 10.91
C GLY A 72 -18.36 -25.70 9.43
N GLU A 73 -18.37 -24.55 8.74
CA GLU A 73 -18.29 -24.47 7.28
C GLU A 73 -17.44 -23.29 6.79
N TYR A 74 -16.97 -23.38 5.54
CA TYR A 74 -16.34 -22.27 4.84
C TYR A 74 -17.39 -21.28 4.34
N GLN A 75 -17.14 -20.01 4.61
CA GLN A 75 -18.04 -18.89 4.39
C GLN A 75 -17.48 -17.95 3.31
N GLU A 76 -18.30 -17.01 2.83
CA GLU A 76 -17.86 -15.99 1.86
C GLU A 76 -16.76 -15.07 2.42
N THR A 77 -15.60 -15.03 1.75
CA THR A 77 -14.39 -14.31 2.21
C THR A 77 -14.44 -12.80 2.04
N GLY A 78 -15.51 -12.23 1.46
CA GLY A 78 -15.73 -10.78 1.45
C GLY A 78 -15.75 -10.15 2.85
N ILE A 79 -16.01 -10.94 3.90
CA ILE A 79 -15.87 -10.51 5.29
C ILE A 79 -14.42 -10.21 5.69
N LEU A 80 -13.40 -10.80 5.05
CA LEU A 80 -11.98 -10.57 5.35
C LEU A 80 -11.47 -9.22 4.81
N GLN A 81 -12.14 -8.64 3.80
CA GLN A 81 -11.65 -7.44 3.09
C GLN A 81 -11.33 -6.27 4.03
N PRO A 82 -12.16 -5.89 5.04
CA PRO A 82 -11.83 -4.80 5.94
C PRO A 82 -10.64 -5.11 6.87
N ALA A 83 -10.36 -6.38 7.18
CA ALA A 83 -9.15 -6.75 7.91
C ALA A 83 -7.91 -6.63 7.02
N ILE A 84 -8.01 -7.04 5.74
CA ILE A 84 -6.94 -6.87 4.76
C ILE A 84 -6.68 -5.38 4.49
N ASP A 85 -7.70 -4.53 4.43
CA ASP A 85 -7.56 -3.07 4.31
C ASP A 85 -6.87 -2.47 5.54
N LEU A 86 -7.20 -2.96 6.74
CA LEU A 86 -6.48 -2.58 7.96
C LEU A 86 -5.01 -3.00 7.89
N LEU A 87 -4.67 -4.18 7.36
CA LEU A 87 -3.29 -4.66 7.26
C LEU A 87 -2.48 -3.94 6.17
N ALA A 88 -3.03 -3.77 4.98
CA ALA A 88 -2.35 -3.11 3.86
C ALA A 88 -2.33 -1.58 4.07
N ASP A 89 -3.51 -0.96 4.16
CA ASP A 89 -3.66 0.49 4.09
C ASP A 89 -3.39 1.17 5.45
N SER A 90 -3.71 0.48 6.57
CA SER A 90 -3.61 1.08 7.92
C SER A 90 -2.44 0.60 8.77
N LEU A 91 -1.92 -0.61 8.61
CA LEU A 91 -0.69 -1.07 9.27
C LEU A 91 0.54 -0.74 8.42
N GLY A 92 0.42 -0.80 7.10
CA GLY A 92 1.53 -0.61 6.15
C GLY A 92 2.24 -1.92 5.78
N ALA A 93 1.55 -3.07 5.89
CA ALA A 93 2.12 -4.34 5.44
C ALA A 93 2.28 -4.34 3.91
N THR A 94 3.50 -4.64 3.44
CA THR A 94 3.82 -4.77 2.01
C THR A 94 4.08 -6.22 1.59
N ILE A 95 4.32 -7.11 2.56
CA ILE A 95 4.49 -8.55 2.36
C ILE A 95 3.31 -9.29 3.01
N PHE A 96 2.71 -10.23 2.28
CA PHE A 96 1.64 -11.09 2.77
C PHE A 96 2.00 -12.56 2.53
N ARG A 97 2.24 -13.30 3.61
CA ARG A 97 2.37 -14.76 3.58
C ARG A 97 0.97 -15.36 3.67
N ALA A 98 0.38 -15.55 2.49
CA ALA A 98 -0.99 -15.97 2.31
C ALA A 98 -1.08 -17.49 2.40
N VAL A 99 -1.53 -17.98 3.56
CA VAL A 99 -1.58 -19.41 3.89
C VAL A 99 -2.75 -20.09 3.20
N ILE A 100 -2.47 -21.17 2.49
CA ILE A 100 -3.41 -22.14 1.92
C ILE A 100 -3.28 -23.43 2.72
N GLU A 101 -4.30 -23.73 3.53
CA GLU A 101 -4.29 -24.87 4.45
C GLU A 101 -5.69 -25.43 4.70
N GLU A 102 -5.84 -26.65 5.18
CA GLU A 102 -4.83 -27.71 5.18
C GLU A 102 -4.46 -28.14 3.74
N MET A 103 -3.35 -28.86 3.53
CA MET A 103 -2.98 -29.48 2.25
C MET A 103 -3.88 -30.68 1.88
N ASP A 104 -5.19 -30.47 1.95
CA ASP A 104 -6.26 -31.47 1.82
C ASP A 104 -6.85 -31.58 0.41
N TRP A 105 -6.30 -30.88 -0.59
CA TRP A 105 -6.91 -30.76 -1.91
C TRP A 105 -6.79 -32.00 -2.81
N GLU A 106 -6.14 -33.06 -2.33
CA GLU A 106 -5.99 -34.34 -3.04
C GLU A 106 -6.25 -35.54 -2.10
N MET A 107 -7.35 -35.49 -1.34
CA MET A 107 -7.69 -36.50 -0.30
C MET A 107 -7.65 -37.96 -0.78
N GLU A 108 -7.91 -38.17 -2.08
CA GLU A 108 -7.67 -39.42 -2.79
C GLU A 108 -6.79 -39.09 -3.99
N ASN A 109 -5.72 -39.86 -4.19
CA ASN A 109 -4.85 -39.75 -5.38
C ASN A 109 -5.67 -39.75 -6.67
N ASP A 110 -5.41 -38.77 -7.54
CA ASP A 110 -6.32 -38.35 -8.60
C ASP A 110 -6.39 -39.31 -9.80
N ASP A 111 -5.26 -39.86 -10.27
CA ASP A 111 -5.18 -40.91 -11.29
C ASP A 111 -3.95 -41.85 -11.22
N ARG A 112 -2.97 -41.57 -10.36
CA ARG A 112 -1.68 -42.30 -10.16
C ARG A 112 -0.63 -42.08 -11.25
N ASP A 113 -0.70 -40.98 -11.98
CA ASP A 113 0.34 -40.53 -12.90
C ASP A 113 0.85 -39.13 -12.51
N PRO A 114 1.95 -39.01 -11.74
CA PRO A 114 2.52 -37.71 -11.36
C PRO A 114 3.05 -36.90 -12.56
N GLY A 115 2.99 -37.44 -13.79
CA GLY A 115 3.21 -36.70 -15.03
C GLY A 115 2.02 -35.87 -15.51
N HIS A 116 0.81 -36.17 -15.05
CA HIS A 116 -0.46 -35.67 -15.58
C HIS A 116 -1.28 -34.95 -14.50
N PHE A 117 -1.90 -33.81 -14.85
CA PHE A 117 -2.85 -33.13 -13.98
C PHE A 117 -4.27 -33.61 -14.29
N ASN A 118 -4.95 -34.35 -13.41
CA ASN A 118 -6.35 -34.71 -13.62
C ASN A 118 -7.27 -33.48 -13.43
N TRP A 119 -7.37 -32.65 -14.46
CA TRP A 119 -8.17 -31.42 -14.38
C TRP A 119 -9.65 -31.66 -14.07
N ASP A 120 -10.22 -32.82 -14.41
CA ASP A 120 -11.58 -33.15 -13.99
C ASP A 120 -11.68 -33.29 -12.46
N TYR A 121 -10.64 -33.82 -11.80
CA TYR A 121 -10.52 -33.86 -10.35
C TYR A 121 -10.24 -32.46 -9.77
N TYR A 122 -9.15 -31.82 -10.19
CA TYR A 122 -8.70 -30.55 -9.64
C TYR A 122 -9.72 -29.41 -9.85
N ASN A 123 -10.40 -29.34 -11.00
CA ASN A 123 -11.46 -28.34 -11.21
C ASN A 123 -12.63 -28.51 -10.23
N ARG A 124 -12.98 -29.75 -9.82
CA ARG A 124 -14.01 -29.98 -8.79
C ARG A 124 -13.52 -29.48 -7.43
N VAL A 125 -12.28 -29.77 -7.05
CA VAL A 125 -11.71 -29.35 -5.76
C VAL A 125 -11.53 -27.83 -5.69
N PHE A 126 -10.92 -27.22 -6.70
CA PHE A 126 -10.67 -25.78 -6.77
C PHE A 126 -11.94 -24.94 -7.04
N SER A 127 -13.08 -25.59 -7.27
CA SER A 127 -14.43 -24.99 -7.28
C SER A 127 -15.20 -25.14 -5.96
N THR A 128 -14.65 -25.80 -4.94
CA THR A 128 -15.29 -25.89 -3.61
C THR A 128 -15.35 -24.52 -2.91
N PRO A 129 -16.26 -24.32 -1.94
CA PRO A 129 -16.35 -23.06 -1.19
C PRO A 129 -15.03 -22.62 -0.53
N LYS A 130 -14.21 -23.56 -0.05
CA LYS A 130 -12.85 -23.30 0.46
C LYS A 130 -12.02 -22.55 -0.59
N PHE A 131 -11.80 -23.18 -1.74
CA PHE A 131 -10.94 -22.63 -2.79
C PHE A 131 -11.53 -21.39 -3.46
N GLN A 132 -12.85 -21.32 -3.66
CA GLN A 132 -13.50 -20.10 -4.11
C GLN A 132 -13.28 -18.92 -3.14
N GLY A 133 -13.27 -19.18 -1.83
CA GLY A 133 -12.87 -18.20 -0.83
C GLY A 133 -11.42 -17.75 -1.00
N ILE A 134 -10.49 -18.71 -1.12
CA ILE A 134 -9.05 -18.47 -1.33
C ILE A 134 -8.80 -17.61 -2.58
N TRP A 135 -9.38 -17.96 -3.72
CA TRP A 135 -9.21 -17.20 -4.98
C TRP A 135 -9.73 -15.77 -4.86
N LYS A 136 -10.85 -15.53 -4.16
CA LYS A 136 -11.37 -14.18 -3.89
C LYS A 136 -10.42 -13.38 -2.99
N THR A 137 -9.87 -14.00 -1.95
CA THR A 137 -8.91 -13.36 -1.03
C THR A 137 -7.61 -12.97 -1.75
N LEU A 138 -7.02 -13.90 -2.51
CA LEU A 138 -5.79 -13.65 -3.28
C LEU A 138 -6.01 -12.62 -4.40
N THR A 139 -7.18 -12.64 -5.05
CA THR A 139 -7.56 -11.61 -6.04
C THR A 139 -7.63 -10.23 -5.39
N TYR A 140 -8.16 -10.13 -4.16
CA TYR A 140 -8.25 -8.87 -3.43
C TYR A 140 -6.87 -8.32 -3.05
N LEU A 141 -5.93 -9.18 -2.65
CA LEU A 141 -4.53 -8.78 -2.43
C LEU A 141 -3.89 -8.24 -3.72
N ASN A 142 -4.11 -8.89 -4.86
CA ASN A 142 -3.64 -8.37 -6.15
C ASN A 142 -4.30 -7.04 -6.56
N GLN A 143 -5.59 -6.84 -6.25
CA GLN A 143 -6.28 -5.56 -6.44
C GLN A 143 -5.69 -4.45 -5.55
N LYS A 144 -5.14 -4.82 -4.38
CA LYS A 144 -4.30 -3.96 -3.52
C LYS A 144 -2.84 -3.84 -3.98
N ASN A 145 -2.53 -4.26 -5.21
CA ASN A 145 -1.18 -4.31 -5.81
C ASN A 145 -0.15 -5.17 -5.04
N ILE A 146 -0.60 -6.04 -4.14
CA ILE A 146 0.23 -7.02 -3.44
C ILE A 146 0.39 -8.22 -4.37
N LYS A 147 1.46 -8.18 -5.17
CA LYS A 147 1.85 -9.23 -6.14
C LYS A 147 3.32 -9.63 -5.99
N GLU A 148 4.21 -8.65 -5.79
CA GLU A 148 5.64 -8.89 -5.52
C GLU A 148 5.85 -9.42 -4.10
N GLY A 149 5.20 -8.80 -3.12
CA GLY A 149 5.19 -9.24 -1.72
C GLY A 149 4.19 -10.35 -1.40
N LEU A 150 3.54 -10.97 -2.40
CA LEU A 150 2.60 -12.07 -2.18
C LEU A 150 3.35 -13.41 -2.17
N ILE A 151 3.46 -14.03 -0.99
CA ILE A 151 3.95 -15.39 -0.83
C ILE A 151 2.75 -16.33 -0.68
N LEU A 152 2.60 -17.31 -1.57
CA LEU A 152 1.66 -18.41 -1.32
C LEU A 152 2.33 -19.45 -0.42
N SER A 153 1.84 -19.63 0.81
CA SER A 153 2.39 -20.58 1.79
C SER A 153 1.47 -21.79 1.96
N LEU A 154 2.04 -22.99 2.08
CA LEU A 154 1.30 -24.25 2.17
C LEU A 154 1.55 -24.92 3.54
N MET A 155 0.47 -25.13 4.30
CA MET A 155 0.53 -25.58 5.72
C MET A 155 -0.42 -26.76 6.00
N GLY A 156 -0.08 -27.53 7.05
CA GLY A 156 -0.85 -28.70 7.52
C GLY A 156 -0.42 -30.06 6.94
N ALA A 157 -1.15 -31.12 7.27
CA ALA A 157 -0.79 -32.49 6.85
C ALA A 157 -0.85 -32.65 5.32
N PRO A 158 -0.01 -33.51 4.70
CA PRO A 158 -0.19 -33.91 3.32
C PRO A 158 -1.54 -34.64 3.19
N PRO A 159 -2.16 -34.69 1.99
CA PRO A 159 -3.56 -35.02 1.82
C PRO A 159 -4.05 -36.17 2.70
N ALA A 160 -4.91 -35.83 3.66
CA ALA A 160 -5.36 -36.69 4.75
C ALA A 160 -6.84 -36.44 5.07
N GLN A 161 -7.43 -37.31 5.88
CA GLN A 161 -8.83 -37.15 6.28
C GLN A 161 -9.05 -35.91 7.17
N ALA A 162 -10.20 -35.26 6.97
CA ALA A 162 -10.58 -34.00 7.62
C ALA A 162 -10.34 -33.99 9.16
N PRO A 163 -9.90 -32.86 9.75
CA PRO A 163 -9.40 -32.74 11.13
C PRO A 163 -10.25 -33.34 12.27
N GLN A 164 -11.57 -33.47 12.10
CA GLN A 164 -12.49 -33.96 13.13
C GLN A 164 -12.86 -35.44 13.02
N LYS A 165 -12.34 -36.17 12.03
CA LYS A 165 -12.39 -37.64 12.06
C LYS A 165 -11.32 -38.15 13.05
N PRO A 166 -11.46 -39.36 13.63
CA PRO A 166 -10.47 -39.90 14.56
C PRO A 166 -9.06 -39.81 13.96
N THR A 167 -8.11 -39.22 14.69
CA THR A 167 -6.73 -39.10 14.22
C THR A 167 -6.19 -40.48 13.90
N ASN A 168 -5.70 -40.61 12.67
CA ASN A 168 -5.02 -41.81 12.22
C ASN A 168 -3.90 -41.32 11.32
N ALA A 169 -2.71 -41.20 11.90
CA ALA A 169 -1.53 -40.69 11.20
C ALA A 169 -1.11 -41.56 9.99
N GLN A 170 -1.72 -42.74 9.78
CA GLN A 170 -1.57 -43.58 8.58
C GLN A 170 -2.61 -43.30 7.48
N GLN A 171 -3.46 -42.26 7.61
CA GLN A 171 -4.52 -41.95 6.63
C GLN A 171 -4.14 -40.97 5.53
N SER A 172 -2.93 -40.38 5.54
CA SER A 172 -2.42 -39.86 4.26
C SER A 172 -2.03 -41.04 3.40
N TRP A 173 -2.55 -41.08 2.17
CA TRP A 173 -2.20 -42.13 1.21
C TRP A 173 -0.74 -41.96 0.71
N MET A 174 -0.12 -40.79 0.92
CA MET A 174 1.27 -40.51 0.59
C MET A 174 2.28 -41.13 1.57
N GLY A 175 1.88 -41.39 2.83
CA GLY A 175 2.77 -41.99 3.83
C GLY A 175 2.23 -42.00 5.27
N PRO A 176 2.87 -42.78 6.16
CA PRO A 176 2.55 -42.81 7.58
C PRO A 176 3.08 -41.55 8.29
N ASP A 177 2.61 -41.32 9.51
CA ASP A 177 3.08 -40.27 10.42
C ASP A 177 3.06 -38.86 9.80
N TYR A 178 2.04 -38.58 8.97
CA TYR A 178 1.90 -37.37 8.16
C TYR A 178 3.11 -37.05 7.26
N GLY A 179 3.93 -38.06 6.96
CA GLY A 179 5.09 -37.96 6.09
C GLY A 179 4.79 -38.42 4.67
N VAL A 180 5.80 -38.27 3.80
CA VAL A 180 5.68 -38.57 2.37
C VAL A 180 6.72 -39.63 2.00
N LEU A 181 6.27 -40.79 1.52
CA LEU A 181 7.17 -41.85 1.10
C LEU A 181 7.97 -41.43 -0.14
N PRO A 182 9.22 -41.91 -0.33
CA PRO A 182 10.03 -41.55 -1.50
C PRO A 182 9.37 -41.87 -2.86
N SER A 183 8.45 -42.85 -2.90
CA SER A 183 7.65 -43.20 -4.08
C SER A 183 6.46 -42.28 -4.34
N MET A 184 6.10 -41.39 -3.41
CA MET A 184 4.96 -40.48 -3.47
C MET A 184 5.39 -39.00 -3.56
N GLU A 185 6.69 -38.72 -3.56
CA GLU A 185 7.23 -37.36 -3.70
C GLU A 185 6.82 -36.67 -5.01
N ASP A 186 6.74 -37.44 -6.09
CA ASP A 186 6.37 -36.90 -7.40
C ASP A 186 4.88 -36.57 -7.47
N GLU A 187 4.03 -37.30 -6.73
CA GLU A 187 2.60 -37.02 -6.56
C GLU A 187 2.39 -35.74 -5.72
N LEU A 188 3.08 -35.59 -4.58
CA LEU A 188 3.04 -34.34 -3.80
C LEU A 188 3.44 -33.12 -4.65
N VAL A 189 4.45 -33.29 -5.49
CA VAL A 189 4.93 -32.25 -6.42
C VAL A 189 3.91 -31.94 -7.50
N GLU A 190 3.23 -32.95 -8.05
CA GLU A 190 2.12 -32.80 -8.98
C GLU A 190 0.97 -32.02 -8.33
N SER A 191 0.54 -32.43 -7.14
CA SER A 191 -0.50 -31.80 -6.32
C SER A 191 -0.26 -30.31 -6.04
N ILE A 192 0.95 -29.96 -5.61
CA ILE A 192 1.34 -28.57 -5.35
C ILE A 192 1.44 -27.78 -6.68
N ALA A 193 2.00 -28.38 -7.73
CA ALA A 193 2.11 -27.72 -9.03
C ALA A 193 0.72 -27.48 -9.68
N ALA A 194 -0.23 -28.40 -9.52
CA ALA A 194 -1.61 -28.25 -10.00
C ALA A 194 -2.31 -27.07 -9.31
N LEU A 195 -2.17 -26.95 -7.99
CA LEU A 195 -2.68 -25.80 -7.22
C LEU A 195 -2.09 -24.47 -7.72
N LEU A 196 -0.76 -24.37 -7.82
CA LEU A 196 -0.07 -23.14 -8.23
C LEU A 196 -0.38 -22.78 -9.69
N TYR A 197 -0.45 -23.79 -10.57
CA TYR A 197 -0.84 -23.61 -11.98
C TYR A 197 -2.27 -23.12 -12.10
N TYR A 198 -3.21 -23.69 -11.34
CA TYR A 198 -4.60 -23.25 -11.32
C TYR A 198 -4.70 -21.81 -10.81
N ALA A 199 -4.00 -21.48 -9.72
CA ALA A 199 -3.95 -20.14 -9.15
C ALA A 199 -3.51 -19.10 -10.20
N ARG A 200 -2.41 -19.36 -10.93
CA ARG A 200 -1.88 -18.45 -11.96
C ARG A 200 -2.76 -18.39 -13.22
N ASN A 201 -3.16 -19.54 -13.77
CA ASN A 201 -3.72 -19.62 -15.13
C ASN A 201 -5.25 -19.58 -15.17
N GLN A 202 -5.92 -20.15 -14.16
CA GLN A 202 -7.38 -20.20 -14.09
C GLN A 202 -7.94 -19.11 -13.18
N ALA A 203 -7.45 -19.03 -11.93
CA ALA A 203 -7.86 -17.99 -10.97
C ALA A 203 -7.18 -16.62 -11.20
N ARG A 204 -6.20 -16.54 -12.12
CA ARG A 204 -5.51 -15.31 -12.57
C ARG A 204 -4.70 -14.56 -11.49
N ILE A 205 -4.36 -15.24 -10.39
CA ILE A 205 -3.56 -14.69 -9.30
C ILE A 205 -2.12 -14.42 -9.77
N GLN A 206 -1.63 -13.19 -9.57
CA GLN A 206 -0.24 -12.80 -9.77
C GLN A 206 0.52 -12.96 -8.46
N PHE A 207 1.52 -13.83 -8.45
CA PHE A 207 2.40 -14.11 -7.32
C PHE A 207 3.74 -14.58 -7.86
N TYR A 208 4.84 -14.21 -7.21
CA TYR A 208 6.19 -14.63 -7.62
C TYR A 208 6.92 -15.46 -6.56
N LEU A 209 6.40 -15.45 -5.33
CA LEU A 209 6.97 -16.15 -4.18
C LEU A 209 6.06 -17.28 -3.72
N VAL A 210 6.66 -18.42 -3.38
CA VAL A 210 5.98 -19.57 -2.78
C VAL A 210 6.80 -20.06 -1.58
N SER A 211 6.13 -20.31 -0.46
CA SER A 211 6.64 -21.11 0.65
C SER A 211 6.05 -22.52 0.51
N PRO A 212 6.82 -23.51 0.00
CA PRO A 212 6.20 -24.74 -0.50
C PRO A 212 5.77 -25.73 0.59
N LEU A 213 6.44 -25.71 1.75
CA LEU A 213 6.26 -26.65 2.85
C LEU A 213 6.65 -25.94 4.15
N ASN A 214 5.71 -25.85 5.08
CA ASN A 214 5.90 -25.25 6.40
C ASN A 214 6.45 -26.26 7.43
N GLU A 215 7.34 -25.84 8.32
CA GLU A 215 7.73 -26.51 9.58
C GLU A 215 7.80 -28.06 9.54
N THR A 216 8.51 -28.59 8.55
CA THR A 216 8.47 -30.04 8.22
C THR A 216 9.12 -30.96 9.26
N ASP A 217 9.72 -30.41 10.31
CA ASP A 217 10.27 -31.11 11.46
C ASP A 217 9.31 -31.23 12.65
N ILE A 218 8.29 -30.37 12.78
CA ILE A 218 7.49 -30.26 14.02
C ILE A 218 6.77 -31.55 14.42
N VAL A 219 6.23 -32.30 13.45
CA VAL A 219 5.60 -33.62 13.72
C VAL A 219 6.59 -34.59 14.37
N SER A 220 7.86 -34.55 13.98
CA SER A 220 8.90 -35.43 14.52
C SER A 220 9.48 -34.93 15.85
N THR A 221 9.65 -33.62 16.03
CA THR A 221 10.26 -33.04 17.25
C THR A 221 9.29 -32.98 18.42
N THR A 222 7.97 -32.92 18.17
CA THR A 222 6.94 -32.79 19.22
C THR A 222 6.37 -34.12 19.73
N LYS A 223 6.70 -35.26 19.12
CA LYS A 223 6.20 -36.59 19.54
C LYS A 223 6.56 -36.93 20.99
N ASN A 224 5.53 -37.10 21.82
CA ASN A 224 5.68 -37.44 23.25
C ASN A 224 4.39 -38.08 23.82
N ASP A 225 4.38 -38.46 25.11
CA ASP A 225 3.23 -39.12 25.76
C ASP A 225 1.90 -38.33 25.71
N GLN A 226 1.95 -37.00 25.54
CA GLN A 226 0.77 -36.12 25.40
C GLN A 226 0.36 -35.92 23.94
N HIS A 227 1.34 -35.95 23.02
CA HIS A 227 1.15 -35.81 21.57
C HIS A 227 1.80 -37.02 20.85
N PRO A 228 1.18 -38.22 20.91
CA PRO A 228 1.80 -39.45 20.41
C PRO A 228 1.97 -39.45 18.87
N ASP A 229 1.10 -38.74 18.15
CA ASP A 229 1.16 -38.57 16.70
C ASP A 229 2.03 -37.37 16.27
N GLY A 230 2.47 -36.54 17.21
CA GLY A 230 3.08 -35.22 16.97
C GLY A 230 2.04 -34.09 16.77
N ILE A 231 2.52 -32.86 16.73
CA ILE A 231 1.79 -31.65 16.32
C ILE A 231 2.01 -31.46 14.81
N VAL A 232 0.97 -31.11 14.07
CA VAL A 232 0.99 -30.94 12.61
C VAL A 232 0.93 -29.47 12.25
N GLU A 233 2.05 -28.93 11.77
CA GLU A 233 2.16 -27.57 11.19
C GLU A 233 2.44 -27.64 9.67
N GLY A 234 2.96 -28.77 9.21
CA GLY A 234 3.18 -29.11 7.82
C GLY A 234 3.46 -30.61 7.63
N PRO A 235 3.84 -31.05 6.42
CA PRO A 235 4.17 -32.44 6.16
C PRO A 235 5.47 -32.87 6.83
N ASN A 236 5.46 -34.05 7.45
CA ASN A 236 6.57 -34.57 8.24
C ASN A 236 7.72 -35.03 7.33
N ILE A 237 8.62 -34.09 7.01
CA ILE A 237 9.80 -34.27 6.17
C ILE A 237 11.02 -33.67 6.91
N PRO A 238 11.53 -34.34 7.96
CA PRO A 238 12.68 -33.87 8.74
C PRO A 238 14.03 -34.21 8.08
N ASP A 239 14.04 -34.98 6.98
CA ASP A 239 15.25 -35.27 6.20
C ASP A 239 15.53 -34.14 5.20
N PRO A 240 16.64 -33.38 5.35
CA PRO A 240 16.99 -32.29 4.44
C PRO A 240 17.27 -32.78 3.01
N VAL A 241 17.68 -34.04 2.83
CA VAL A 241 17.93 -34.64 1.50
C VAL A 241 16.61 -34.91 0.78
N GLN A 242 15.59 -35.36 1.51
CA GLN A 242 14.23 -35.47 0.99
C GLN A 242 13.62 -34.09 0.72
N TYR A 243 13.71 -33.15 1.66
CA TYR A 243 13.23 -31.77 1.49
C TYR A 243 13.82 -31.13 0.21
N THR A 244 15.15 -31.11 0.09
CA THR A 244 15.86 -30.56 -1.07
C THR A 244 15.45 -31.23 -2.39
N ARG A 245 15.25 -32.55 -2.37
CA ARG A 245 14.79 -33.32 -3.54
C ARG A 245 13.37 -32.94 -3.96
N ILE A 246 12.45 -32.73 -3.02
CA ILE A 246 11.08 -32.28 -3.29
C ILE A 246 11.07 -30.86 -3.84
N ILE A 247 11.79 -29.91 -3.22
CA ILE A 247 11.89 -28.52 -3.73
C ILE A 247 12.48 -28.49 -5.15
N LYS A 248 13.50 -29.31 -5.42
CA LYS A 248 14.08 -29.45 -6.77
C LYS A 248 13.08 -29.98 -7.79
N LYS A 249 12.30 -31.01 -7.43
CA LYS A 249 11.26 -31.59 -8.28
C LYS A 249 10.15 -30.57 -8.55
N LEU A 250 9.63 -29.90 -7.52
CA LEU A 250 8.62 -28.85 -7.65
C LEU A 250 9.07 -27.71 -8.55
N GLY A 251 10.27 -27.17 -8.33
CA GLY A 251 10.81 -26.11 -9.19
C GLY A 251 10.85 -26.52 -10.67
N LYS A 252 11.24 -27.76 -10.96
CA LYS A 252 11.30 -28.28 -12.35
C LYS A 252 9.92 -28.48 -12.96
N LYS A 253 8.98 -29.05 -12.21
CA LYS A 253 7.57 -29.19 -12.61
C LYS A 253 6.97 -27.83 -12.96
N LEU A 254 7.26 -26.79 -12.17
CA LEU A 254 6.84 -25.41 -12.46
C LEU A 254 7.50 -24.83 -13.73
N ASP A 255 8.80 -25.07 -13.95
CA ASP A 255 9.48 -24.69 -15.20
C ASP A 255 8.85 -25.35 -16.44
N GLU A 256 8.52 -26.65 -16.35
CA GLU A 256 7.89 -27.42 -17.42
C GLU A 256 6.51 -26.86 -17.83
N PHE A 257 5.78 -26.25 -16.89
CA PHE A 257 4.50 -25.57 -17.14
C PHE A 257 4.63 -24.06 -17.40
N GLY A 258 5.85 -23.55 -17.61
CA GLY A 258 6.09 -22.14 -17.97
C GLY A 258 6.06 -21.15 -16.80
N MET A 259 6.01 -21.64 -15.55
CA MET A 259 6.03 -20.82 -14.33
C MET A 259 7.47 -20.62 -13.82
N GLY A 260 8.39 -20.34 -14.75
CA GLY A 260 9.82 -20.23 -14.48
C GLY A 260 10.22 -18.97 -13.72
N ASP A 261 9.32 -17.99 -13.61
CA ASP A 261 9.40 -16.78 -12.82
C ASP A 261 9.29 -17.05 -11.31
N VAL A 262 8.55 -18.09 -10.89
CA VAL A 262 8.34 -18.41 -9.47
C VAL A 262 9.65 -18.72 -8.74
N ARG A 263 9.81 -18.15 -7.55
CA ARG A 263 10.91 -18.38 -6.60
C ARG A 263 10.38 -18.85 -5.25
N PHE A 264 11.25 -19.51 -4.50
CA PHE A 264 10.92 -20.06 -3.19
C PHE A 264 11.42 -19.17 -2.05
N VAL A 265 10.62 -19.08 -0.99
CA VAL A 265 11.05 -18.71 0.35
C VAL A 265 11.02 -20.02 1.16
N ALA A 266 12.19 -20.50 1.56
CA ALA A 266 12.36 -21.87 2.07
C ALA A 266 13.61 -21.93 2.99
N PRO A 267 13.69 -22.83 3.98
CA PRO A 267 12.77 -23.94 4.21
C PRO A 267 11.49 -23.62 4.99
N ASP A 268 11.32 -22.42 5.55
CA ASP A 268 10.26 -22.11 6.54
C ASP A 268 10.26 -23.14 7.69
N ALA A 269 11.45 -23.36 8.24
CA ALA A 269 11.66 -24.25 9.37
C ALA A 269 11.34 -23.55 10.70
N ALA A 270 10.81 -24.33 11.65
CA ALA A 270 10.43 -23.87 12.99
C ALA A 270 11.61 -23.41 13.86
N GLY A 271 12.83 -23.78 13.48
CA GLY A 271 14.04 -23.50 14.24
C GLY A 271 15.34 -23.68 13.46
N ASP A 272 16.45 -23.33 14.12
CA ASP A 272 17.80 -23.29 13.56
C ASP A 272 18.34 -24.66 13.12
N GLN A 273 17.92 -25.75 13.77
CA GLN A 273 18.41 -27.10 13.47
C GLN A 273 18.00 -27.59 12.06
N LEU A 274 16.70 -27.67 11.75
CA LEU A 274 16.25 -28.06 10.40
C LEU A 274 16.72 -27.03 9.39
N PHE A 275 16.67 -25.74 9.73
CA PHE A 275 17.15 -24.66 8.88
C PHE A 275 18.60 -24.88 8.41
N ALA A 276 19.54 -25.09 9.35
CA ALA A 276 20.95 -25.31 9.04
C ALA A 276 21.15 -26.56 8.16
N MET A 277 20.40 -27.64 8.45
CA MET A 277 20.47 -28.89 7.71
C MET A 277 19.96 -28.75 6.27
N CYS A 278 18.82 -28.09 6.06
CA CYS A 278 18.29 -27.80 4.73
C CYS A 278 19.18 -26.81 3.97
N MET A 279 19.68 -25.75 4.61
CA MET A 279 20.60 -24.78 4.01
C MET A 279 21.86 -25.46 3.46
N GLN A 280 22.48 -26.34 4.25
CA GLN A 280 23.67 -27.10 3.82
C GLN A 280 23.39 -28.08 2.68
N GLU A 281 22.21 -28.70 2.62
CA GLU A 281 21.87 -29.64 1.55
C GLU A 281 21.45 -28.91 0.26
N MET A 282 20.57 -27.91 0.35
CA MET A 282 20.12 -27.11 -0.78
C MET A 282 21.27 -26.35 -1.46
N SER A 283 22.26 -25.87 -0.70
CA SER A 283 23.44 -25.19 -1.23
C SER A 283 24.34 -26.06 -2.12
N LYS A 284 24.18 -27.39 -2.09
CA LYS A 284 24.90 -28.32 -2.97
C LYS A 284 24.33 -28.33 -4.40
N ASP A 285 23.14 -27.78 -4.62
CA ASP A 285 22.44 -27.83 -5.89
C ASP A 285 22.22 -26.42 -6.49
N PRO A 286 23.01 -26.03 -7.52
CA PRO A 286 22.90 -24.71 -8.14
C PRO A 286 21.52 -24.40 -8.72
N TYR A 287 20.73 -25.42 -9.09
CA TYR A 287 19.36 -25.21 -9.58
C TYR A 287 18.41 -24.83 -8.44
N VAL A 288 18.51 -25.50 -7.29
CA VAL A 288 17.68 -25.21 -6.11
C VAL A 288 18.00 -23.80 -5.59
N ILE A 289 19.28 -23.45 -5.50
CA ILE A 289 19.72 -22.09 -5.15
C ILE A 289 19.24 -21.05 -6.17
N GLY A 290 19.33 -21.34 -7.47
CA GLY A 290 18.82 -20.43 -8.51
C GLY A 290 17.30 -20.21 -8.48
N LYS A 291 16.56 -21.09 -7.79
CA LYS A 291 15.12 -20.97 -7.53
C LYS A 291 14.79 -20.35 -6.16
N LEU A 292 15.76 -20.18 -5.27
CA LEU A 292 15.54 -19.55 -3.96
C LEU A 292 15.60 -18.02 -4.08
N ALA A 293 14.56 -17.33 -3.61
CA ALA A 293 14.63 -15.88 -3.40
C ALA A 293 15.34 -15.58 -2.06
N HIS A 294 14.77 -16.10 -0.97
CA HIS A 294 15.23 -15.85 0.39
C HIS A 294 15.21 -17.14 1.20
N TRP A 295 16.15 -17.27 2.14
CA TRP A 295 16.06 -18.27 3.20
C TRP A 295 14.90 -17.91 4.15
N GLY A 296 13.90 -18.77 4.28
CA GLY A 296 12.75 -18.57 5.18
C GLY A 296 12.97 -19.22 6.54
N VAL A 297 12.77 -18.46 7.62
CA VAL A 297 12.96 -18.92 9.01
C VAL A 297 11.84 -18.43 9.93
N HIS A 298 11.41 -19.27 10.86
CA HIS A 298 10.51 -18.84 11.92
C HIS A 298 11.33 -18.42 13.13
N ASN A 299 10.98 -17.30 13.76
CA ASN A 299 11.65 -16.86 14.97
C ASN A 299 10.78 -16.05 15.93
N TYR A 300 10.23 -16.78 16.90
CA TYR A 300 9.47 -16.25 18.04
C TYR A 300 10.33 -15.73 19.21
N GLY A 301 11.66 -15.66 19.05
CA GLY A 301 12.62 -15.17 20.04
C GLY A 301 13.57 -14.09 19.53
N ASN A 302 14.35 -13.50 20.43
CA ASN A 302 15.34 -12.46 20.12
C ASN A 302 16.76 -13.03 19.92
N ASN A 303 16.90 -13.94 18.96
CA ASN A 303 18.13 -14.71 18.67
C ASN A 303 18.47 -14.76 17.16
N GLY A 304 17.96 -13.82 16.36
CA GLY A 304 18.14 -13.80 14.90
C GLY A 304 19.60 -13.80 14.41
N GLU A 305 20.56 -13.43 15.26
CA GLU A 305 22.00 -13.55 14.98
C GLU A 305 22.45 -14.99 14.68
N GLN A 306 21.76 -16.01 15.21
CA GLN A 306 22.06 -17.42 14.94
C GLN A 306 21.84 -17.74 13.45
N TYR A 307 20.71 -17.34 12.88
CA TYR A 307 20.42 -17.45 11.45
C TYR A 307 21.41 -16.63 10.61
N SER A 308 21.76 -15.42 11.06
CA SER A 308 22.79 -14.57 10.44
C SER A 308 24.14 -15.29 10.30
N ALA A 309 24.58 -16.00 11.33
CA ALA A 309 25.84 -16.74 11.34
C ALA A 309 25.80 -17.98 10.42
N LEU A 310 24.64 -18.60 10.25
CA LEU A 310 24.42 -19.70 9.31
C LEU A 310 24.46 -19.21 7.87
N VAL A 311 23.67 -18.20 7.50
CA VAL A 311 23.58 -17.73 6.10
C VAL A 311 24.86 -17.05 5.59
N LYS A 312 25.76 -16.63 6.49
CA LYS A 312 27.09 -16.07 6.15
C LYS A 312 28.20 -17.13 6.01
N GLN A 313 27.88 -18.43 6.09
CA GLN A 313 28.85 -19.49 5.84
C GLN A 313 29.30 -19.46 4.37
N ALA A 314 30.61 -19.64 4.14
CA ALA A 314 31.23 -19.39 2.84
C ALA A 314 30.84 -20.38 1.72
N ASP A 315 30.17 -21.47 2.06
CA ASP A 315 29.59 -22.48 1.18
C ASP A 315 28.11 -22.23 0.86
N ASN A 316 27.45 -21.27 1.52
CA ASN A 316 26.11 -20.81 1.15
C ASN A 316 26.18 -19.69 0.09
N PRO A 317 25.67 -19.91 -1.14
CA PRO A 317 25.73 -18.90 -2.21
C PRO A 317 24.66 -17.79 -2.12
N ASN A 318 23.64 -17.88 -1.27
CA ASN A 318 22.63 -16.84 -1.07
C ASN A 318 22.60 -16.39 0.40
N HIS A 319 23.07 -15.18 0.70
CA HIS A 319 23.12 -14.67 2.09
C HIS A 319 21.80 -14.01 2.56
N SER A 320 20.76 -13.95 1.72
CA SER A 320 19.49 -13.28 2.07
C SER A 320 18.55 -14.20 2.83
N PHE A 321 17.94 -13.68 3.91
CA PHE A 321 16.94 -14.40 4.69
C PHE A 321 15.83 -13.49 5.20
N TRP A 322 14.62 -14.05 5.34
CA TRP A 322 13.42 -13.41 5.85
C TRP A 322 12.94 -14.16 7.10
N VAL A 323 12.51 -13.41 8.12
CA VAL A 323 11.78 -13.98 9.26
C VAL A 323 10.31 -14.06 8.85
N THR A 324 9.88 -15.26 8.44
CA THR A 324 8.56 -15.53 7.85
C THR A 324 7.45 -15.68 8.89
N GLU A 325 7.82 -15.96 10.14
CA GLU A 325 6.92 -15.90 11.30
C GLU A 325 7.63 -15.38 12.55
N LEU A 326 6.97 -14.46 13.27
CA LEU A 326 7.39 -13.94 14.57
C LEU A 326 6.19 -13.36 15.35
N ALA A 327 6.35 -13.17 16.66
CA ALA A 327 5.41 -12.41 17.50
C ALA A 327 6.14 -11.62 18.61
N GLY A 328 5.47 -10.63 19.20
CA GLY A 328 6.03 -9.72 20.22
C GLY A 328 6.88 -8.57 19.63
N ILE A 329 6.62 -7.33 20.03
CA ILE A 329 7.31 -6.15 19.46
C ILE A 329 8.82 -6.12 19.77
N ASP A 330 9.21 -6.59 20.96
CA ASP A 330 10.62 -6.66 21.38
C ASP A 330 11.43 -7.69 20.59
N ASN A 331 10.79 -8.82 20.21
CA ASN A 331 11.40 -9.80 19.32
C ASN A 331 11.64 -9.20 17.94
N LEU A 332 10.68 -8.45 17.38
CA LEU A 332 10.84 -7.77 16.11
C LEU A 332 11.98 -6.75 16.16
N LEU A 333 11.96 -5.83 17.13
CA LEU A 333 12.96 -4.76 17.25
C LEU A 333 14.36 -5.30 17.58
N GLY A 334 14.48 -6.33 18.41
CA GLY A 334 15.75 -6.97 18.72
C GLY A 334 16.35 -7.71 17.52
N GLN A 335 15.52 -8.36 16.71
CA GLN A 335 15.97 -9.05 15.49
C GLN A 335 16.39 -8.11 14.34
N MET A 336 16.17 -6.80 14.42
CA MET A 336 16.54 -5.83 13.36
C MET A 336 18.04 -5.82 13.01
N ASN A 337 18.91 -6.19 13.97
CA ASN A 337 20.36 -6.25 13.75
C ASN A 337 20.85 -7.62 13.21
N SER A 338 19.95 -8.59 13.03
CA SER A 338 20.28 -9.93 12.50
C SER A 338 20.72 -9.92 11.04
N GLY A 339 20.41 -8.87 10.27
CA GLY A 339 20.62 -8.85 8.82
C GLY A 339 19.46 -9.44 7.99
N ALA A 340 18.37 -9.89 8.63
CA ALA A 340 17.15 -10.28 7.94
C ALA A 340 16.56 -9.11 7.14
N GLN A 341 16.08 -9.40 5.94
CA GLN A 341 15.61 -8.40 4.96
C GLN A 341 14.09 -8.24 4.94
N GLY A 342 13.35 -9.23 5.44
CA GLY A 342 11.89 -9.21 5.55
C GLY A 342 11.44 -9.79 6.90
N PHE A 343 10.32 -9.28 7.42
CA PHE A 343 9.78 -9.65 8.72
C PHE A 343 8.26 -9.76 8.65
N MET A 344 7.69 -10.91 9.05
CA MET A 344 6.27 -11.21 8.98
C MET A 344 5.70 -11.66 10.33
N TYR A 345 4.67 -10.97 10.80
CA TYR A 345 3.98 -11.33 12.06
C TYR A 345 3.04 -12.53 11.89
N TRP A 346 2.93 -13.36 12.93
CA TRP A 346 1.92 -14.44 13.06
C TRP A 346 0.86 -14.04 14.11
N ASP A 347 -0.41 -13.79 13.79
CA ASP A 347 -1.08 -13.76 12.48
C ASP A 347 -1.76 -12.38 12.22
N GLY A 348 -2.15 -12.08 10.99
CA GLY A 348 -2.73 -10.78 10.61
C GLY A 348 -4.10 -10.51 11.23
N PHE A 349 -4.96 -11.52 11.35
CA PHE A 349 -6.31 -11.39 11.91
C PHE A 349 -6.83 -12.70 12.51
N ASP A 350 -7.79 -12.63 13.44
CA ASP A 350 -8.38 -13.82 14.05
C ASP A 350 -8.95 -14.78 12.99
N CYS A 351 -8.49 -16.04 12.97
CA CYS A 351 -8.94 -17.08 12.01
C CYS A 351 -9.05 -18.48 12.63
N VAL A 352 -9.68 -19.40 11.87
CA VAL A 352 -9.76 -20.83 12.23
C VAL A 352 -8.95 -21.66 11.25
N TYR A 353 -7.76 -22.07 11.68
CA TYR A 353 -6.89 -22.97 10.94
C TYR A 353 -7.32 -24.43 11.13
N GLN A 354 -7.24 -25.23 10.06
CA GLN A 354 -7.68 -26.62 10.03
C GLN A 354 -6.65 -27.57 10.63
N HIS A 355 -5.36 -27.36 10.38
CA HIS A 355 -4.29 -28.13 11.03
C HIS A 355 -4.32 -27.95 12.56
N ALA A 356 -4.58 -26.73 13.05
CA ALA A 356 -4.79 -26.46 14.47
C ALA A 356 -5.97 -27.28 15.07
N ARG A 357 -7.07 -27.46 14.32
CA ARG A 357 -8.18 -28.36 14.74
C ARG A 357 -7.75 -29.82 14.79
N ARG A 358 -6.84 -30.26 13.91
CA ARG A 358 -6.24 -31.62 13.93
C ARG A 358 -5.35 -31.81 15.16
N ASN A 359 -4.64 -30.76 15.58
CA ASN A 359 -3.84 -30.71 16.80
C ASN A 359 -4.70 -30.68 18.09
N GLY A 360 -6.03 -30.60 17.95
CA GLY A 360 -6.99 -30.64 19.06
C GLY A 360 -7.40 -29.27 19.59
N TYR A 361 -7.02 -28.17 18.91
CA TYR A 361 -7.43 -26.81 19.27
C TYR A 361 -8.89 -26.51 18.91
N ASP A 362 -9.37 -25.37 19.40
CA ASP A 362 -10.78 -24.98 19.34
C ASP A 362 -11.31 -24.74 17.90
N ASN A 363 -12.65 -24.70 17.80
CA ASN A 363 -13.37 -24.43 16.56
C ASN A 363 -13.84 -22.96 16.44
N LEU A 364 -13.14 -22.03 17.09
CA LEU A 364 -13.49 -20.61 17.13
C LEU A 364 -12.24 -19.75 16.87
N PRO A 365 -12.35 -18.66 16.09
CA PRO A 365 -11.20 -17.80 15.82
C PRO A 365 -10.88 -16.91 17.04
N PRO A 366 -9.60 -16.66 17.37
CA PRO A 366 -8.41 -17.33 16.83
C PRO A 366 -8.19 -18.69 17.51
N ASN A 367 -7.99 -19.77 16.74
CA ASN A 367 -7.64 -21.09 17.29
C ASN A 367 -6.15 -21.45 17.14
N ASP A 368 -5.40 -20.64 16.42
CA ASP A 368 -4.00 -20.83 16.11
C ASP A 368 -3.28 -19.48 16.24
N TRP A 369 -2.34 -19.44 17.17
CA TRP A 369 -1.58 -18.27 17.60
C TRP A 369 -0.52 -18.73 18.61
N VAL A 370 0.41 -17.85 18.97
CA VAL A 370 1.59 -18.18 19.79
C VAL A 370 1.19 -18.37 21.27
N ILE A 371 0.45 -19.43 21.57
CA ILE A 371 -0.26 -19.66 22.85
C ILE A 371 0.68 -19.89 24.05
N TRP A 372 1.92 -20.30 23.79
CA TRP A 372 2.99 -20.38 24.79
C TRP A 372 3.57 -19.01 25.15
N TYR A 373 3.30 -17.95 24.38
CA TYR A 373 3.62 -16.58 24.74
C TYR A 373 2.62 -16.11 25.81
N HIS A 374 3.09 -15.87 27.03
CA HIS A 374 2.24 -15.55 28.19
C HIS A 374 1.74 -14.09 28.21
N SER A 375 1.37 -13.54 27.06
CA SER A 375 0.75 -12.21 26.90
C SER A 375 -0.23 -12.20 25.72
N ASP A 376 -1.05 -11.16 25.60
CA ASP A 376 -1.92 -10.96 24.44
C ASP A 376 -1.15 -10.64 23.13
N GLU A 377 0.17 -10.45 23.19
CA GLU A 377 1.05 -10.08 22.06
C GLU A 377 1.38 -11.27 21.13
N GLY A 378 1.01 -12.49 21.53
CA GLY A 378 1.05 -13.68 20.68
C GLY A 378 -0.20 -13.87 19.82
N LYS A 379 -1.27 -13.09 20.04
CA LYS A 379 -2.56 -13.20 19.33
C LYS A 379 -2.56 -12.40 18.02
N PRO A 380 -3.42 -12.73 17.04
CA PRO A 380 -3.46 -12.03 15.77
C PRO A 380 -3.71 -10.52 15.90
N LEU A 381 -3.16 -9.71 14.99
CA LEU A 381 -3.17 -8.25 15.12
C LEU A 381 -4.58 -7.64 15.14
N ILE A 382 -5.57 -8.30 14.57
CA ILE A 382 -6.94 -7.79 14.41
C ILE A 382 -7.97 -8.81 14.93
N GLU A 383 -8.81 -8.35 15.85
CA GLU A 383 -9.88 -9.10 16.50
C GLU A 383 -11.15 -9.20 15.61
N TYR A 384 -11.77 -10.38 15.55
CA TYR A 384 -13.09 -10.58 14.92
C TYR A 384 -14.23 -10.49 15.96
N ILE A 385 -15.05 -9.44 15.87
CA ILE A 385 -16.19 -9.23 16.76
C ILE A 385 -17.42 -9.96 16.18
N SER A 386 -17.59 -11.23 16.57
CA SER A 386 -18.65 -12.11 16.05
C SER A 386 -20.08 -11.56 16.18
N MET A 387 -20.36 -10.79 17.23
CA MET A 387 -21.68 -10.16 17.45
C MET A 387 -22.04 -9.07 16.43
N THR A 388 -21.05 -8.32 15.92
CA THR A 388 -21.27 -7.21 14.98
C THR A 388 -20.74 -7.50 13.58
N ARG A 389 -19.99 -8.61 13.41
CA ARG A 389 -19.26 -8.97 12.18
C ARG A 389 -18.27 -7.89 11.74
N GLN A 390 -17.61 -7.26 12.71
CA GLN A 390 -16.64 -6.20 12.50
C GLN A 390 -15.24 -6.63 12.94
N TRP A 391 -14.24 -5.95 12.39
CA TRP A 391 -12.83 -6.14 12.72
C TRP A 391 -12.33 -4.99 13.58
N LYS A 392 -11.50 -5.31 14.57
CA LYS A 392 -10.98 -4.33 15.53
C LYS A 392 -9.48 -4.57 15.75
N PRO A 393 -8.59 -3.63 15.41
CA PRO A 393 -7.17 -3.74 15.74
C PRO A 393 -6.94 -3.95 17.24
N ARG A 394 -6.05 -4.89 17.59
CA ARG A 394 -5.54 -5.10 18.94
C ARG A 394 -4.37 -4.14 19.22
N GLN A 395 -3.87 -4.12 20.46
CA GLN A 395 -2.79 -3.22 20.86
C GLN A 395 -1.52 -3.39 20.00
N GLN A 396 -1.15 -4.64 19.73
CA GLN A 396 0.02 -5.00 18.93
C GLN A 396 -0.02 -4.44 17.49
N PHE A 397 -1.20 -4.26 16.90
CA PHE A 397 -1.34 -3.60 15.59
C PHE A 397 -0.74 -2.19 15.62
N TYR A 398 -1.03 -1.41 16.67
CA TYR A 398 -0.54 -0.03 16.81
C TYR A 398 0.91 0.05 17.27
N GLN A 399 1.45 -1.02 17.86
CA GLN A 399 2.90 -1.15 18.13
C GLN A 399 3.66 -1.46 16.84
N TYR A 400 3.14 -2.35 15.99
CA TYR A 400 3.78 -2.73 14.72
C TYR A 400 3.66 -1.63 13.65
N ALA A 401 2.54 -0.88 13.65
CA ALA A 401 2.33 0.28 12.78
C ALA A 401 3.31 1.45 13.05
N GLN A 402 4.00 1.47 14.20
CA GLN A 402 5.12 2.40 14.44
C GLN A 402 6.33 2.09 13.54
N LEU A 403 6.49 0.84 13.09
CA LEU A 403 7.54 0.49 12.12
C LEU A 403 6.99 0.45 10.69
N TYR A 404 5.91 -0.30 10.48
CA TYR A 404 5.45 -0.70 9.14
C TYR A 404 4.95 0.51 8.31
N ARG A 405 4.33 1.52 8.94
CA ARG A 405 3.85 2.73 8.23
C ARG A 405 4.96 3.66 7.72
N PHE A 406 6.13 3.62 8.35
CA PHE A 406 7.13 4.67 8.21
C PHE A 406 8.43 4.19 7.58
N VAL A 407 8.71 2.89 7.61
CA VAL A 407 9.89 2.28 6.99
C VAL A 407 9.48 1.54 5.73
N ASN A 408 9.81 2.14 4.58
CA ASN A 408 9.35 1.68 3.27
C ASN A 408 10.20 0.51 2.73
N PRO A 409 9.65 -0.33 1.82
CA PRO A 409 10.46 -1.23 1.00
C PRO A 409 11.66 -0.51 0.35
N GLY A 410 12.82 -1.16 0.36
CA GLY A 410 14.10 -0.58 -0.03
C GLY A 410 14.77 0.29 1.04
N ALA A 411 14.21 0.42 2.25
CA ALA A 411 14.85 1.15 3.34
C ALA A 411 16.15 0.48 3.80
N GLN A 412 17.18 1.28 3.96
CA GLN A 412 18.50 0.87 4.38
C GLN A 412 18.61 0.96 5.91
N LYS A 413 18.79 -0.17 6.60
CA LYS A 413 19.08 -0.21 8.04
C LYS A 413 20.41 0.49 8.33
N VAL A 414 20.45 1.29 9.40
CA VAL A 414 21.62 2.03 9.89
C VAL A 414 22.07 1.45 11.24
N ASP A 415 23.37 1.48 11.54
CA ASP A 415 23.90 1.00 12.83
C ASP A 415 23.28 1.78 14.00
N THR A 416 22.86 1.07 15.04
CA THR A 416 22.19 1.66 16.20
C THR A 416 22.54 0.87 17.45
N LYS A 417 22.88 1.57 18.52
CA LYS A 417 23.24 1.01 19.84
C LYS A 417 22.44 1.73 20.91
N SER A 418 21.82 1.00 21.83
CA SER A 418 20.98 1.57 22.89
C SER A 418 21.20 0.86 24.23
N GLU A 419 20.73 1.47 25.32
CA GLU A 419 20.72 0.86 26.66
C GLU A 419 19.74 -0.33 26.79
N ASN A 420 19.94 -1.17 27.79
CA ASN A 420 19.25 -2.47 27.92
C ASN A 420 17.71 -2.42 28.08
N ASP A 421 17.14 -1.33 28.61
CA ASP A 421 15.69 -1.15 28.79
C ASP A 421 15.02 -0.34 27.66
N LEU A 422 15.81 0.03 26.65
CA LEU A 422 15.40 0.84 25.51
C LEU A 422 15.81 0.18 24.20
N PHE A 423 14.85 -0.38 23.46
CA PHE A 423 15.11 -0.80 22.08
C PHE A 423 15.10 0.42 21.15
N VAL A 424 16.10 0.55 20.27
CA VAL A 424 16.10 1.54 19.18
C VAL A 424 16.63 0.90 17.89
N SER A 425 15.96 1.16 16.78
CA SER A 425 16.42 0.87 15.43
C SER A 425 16.22 2.08 14.53
N SER A 426 17.09 2.25 13.52
CA SER A 426 17.00 3.37 12.60
C SER A 426 17.25 2.99 11.15
N PHE A 427 16.53 3.67 10.26
CA PHE A 427 16.38 3.31 8.85
C PHE A 427 16.44 4.57 8.00
N LEU A 428 17.08 4.48 6.84
CA LEU A 428 16.99 5.49 5.79
C LEU A 428 16.08 4.94 4.68
N ASN A 429 14.91 5.55 4.52
CA ASN A 429 14.03 5.24 3.39
C ASN A 429 14.72 5.59 2.06
N PRO A 430 14.26 5.02 0.91
CA PRO A 430 14.86 5.29 -0.41
C PRO A 430 14.95 6.78 -0.79
N ASN A 431 14.08 7.62 -0.24
CA ASN A 431 14.08 9.07 -0.40
C ASN A 431 15.07 9.82 0.53
N GLY A 432 15.93 9.11 1.27
CA GLY A 432 16.88 9.66 2.23
C GLY A 432 16.29 10.07 3.58
N GLN A 433 15.00 9.82 3.84
CA GLN A 433 14.37 10.14 5.12
C GLN A 433 14.83 9.18 6.22
N LEU A 434 15.39 9.74 7.29
CA LEU A 434 15.71 8.99 8.51
C LEU A 434 14.45 8.75 9.34
N VAL A 435 14.24 7.49 9.72
CA VAL A 435 13.19 7.05 10.65
C VAL A 435 13.86 6.32 11.80
N ILE A 436 13.51 6.68 13.03
CA ILE A 436 14.02 6.05 14.25
C ILE A 436 12.82 5.48 15.00
N VAL A 437 12.78 4.16 15.19
CA VAL A 437 11.72 3.47 15.94
C VAL A 437 12.32 2.92 17.22
N GLY A 438 11.59 3.01 18.34
CA GLY A 438 12.05 2.43 19.60
C GLY A 438 10.93 2.06 20.56
N HIS A 439 11.28 1.33 21.61
CA HIS A 439 10.38 0.91 22.67
C HIS A 439 11.06 1.15 24.02
N ASN A 440 10.46 2.03 24.84
CA ASN A 440 10.84 2.21 26.24
C ASN A 440 10.11 1.18 27.09
N THR A 441 10.78 0.10 27.47
CA THR A 441 10.22 -0.95 28.35
C THR A 441 10.25 -0.57 29.83
N GLY A 442 10.92 0.53 30.17
CA GLY A 442 11.07 1.02 31.54
C GLY A 442 9.94 1.94 32.00
N GLU A 443 10.23 2.66 33.08
CA GLU A 443 9.40 3.79 33.53
C GLU A 443 9.53 5.00 32.57
N GLN A 444 8.67 6.01 32.73
CA GLN A 444 8.75 7.24 31.95
C GLN A 444 10.11 7.93 32.18
N ARG A 445 10.87 8.15 31.11
CA ARG A 445 12.21 8.77 31.15
C ARG A 445 12.39 9.80 30.04
N THR A 446 13.35 10.69 30.25
CA THR A 446 13.91 11.51 29.17
C THR A 446 14.98 10.69 28.46
N ILE A 447 14.86 10.56 27.14
CA ILE A 447 15.82 9.88 26.27
C ILE A 447 16.68 10.94 25.58
N THR A 448 17.99 10.66 25.50
CA THR A 448 19.05 11.46 24.88
C THR A 448 19.79 10.58 23.88
N GLY A 449 19.68 10.91 22.60
CA GLY A 449 20.29 10.16 21.49
C GLY A 449 21.38 10.97 20.79
N GLN A 450 22.45 10.30 20.34
CA GLN A 450 23.50 10.88 19.50
C GLN A 450 23.36 10.39 18.05
N LEU A 451 23.32 11.32 17.11
CA LEU A 451 23.17 11.11 15.67
C LEU A 451 24.46 11.53 14.97
N GLU A 452 25.34 10.56 14.73
CA GLU A 452 26.65 10.76 14.12
C GLU A 452 26.54 10.55 12.60
N ASN A 453 27.32 11.27 11.78
CA ASN A 453 27.32 11.13 10.31
C ASN A 453 25.93 11.26 9.63
N LEU A 454 25.03 12.04 10.22
CA LEU A 454 23.65 12.31 9.76
C LEU A 454 23.39 13.83 9.66
N PRO A 455 22.37 14.29 8.91
CA PRO A 455 22.07 15.71 8.76
C PRO A 455 21.76 16.41 10.09
N GLU A 456 22.57 17.41 10.45
CA GLU A 456 22.41 18.16 11.69
C GLU A 456 21.23 19.15 11.68
N ASN A 457 20.76 19.50 12.89
CA ASN A 457 19.69 20.47 13.12
C ASN A 457 18.39 20.13 12.36
N THR A 458 18.05 18.85 12.36
CA THR A 458 16.85 18.26 11.76
C THR A 458 15.70 18.24 12.77
N THR A 459 14.48 18.56 12.34
CA THR A 459 13.26 18.43 13.16
C THR A 459 12.61 17.08 12.91
N TYR A 460 12.22 16.37 13.94
CA TYR A 460 11.56 15.06 13.86
C TYR A 460 10.12 15.19 14.34
N LYS A 461 9.18 14.67 13.55
CA LYS A 461 7.81 14.43 14.02
C LYS A 461 7.85 13.16 14.88
N SER A 462 7.31 13.22 16.09
CA SER A 462 7.18 12.04 16.94
C SER A 462 5.76 11.47 16.88
N ILE A 463 5.66 10.14 16.91
CA ILE A 463 4.41 9.37 17.00
C ILE A 463 4.59 8.39 18.16
N ILE A 464 3.59 8.25 19.03
CA ILE A 464 3.69 7.46 20.27
C ILE A 464 2.50 6.50 20.36
N THR A 465 2.76 5.26 20.79
CA THR A 465 1.77 4.25 21.15
C THR A 465 2.03 3.84 22.60
N THR A 466 1.06 4.06 23.49
CA THR A 466 1.02 3.59 24.88
C THR A 466 -0.06 2.51 25.01
N ALA A 467 -0.31 1.99 26.22
CA ALA A 467 -1.41 1.03 26.45
C ALA A 467 -2.81 1.65 26.31
N GLU A 468 -2.91 2.99 26.34
CA GLU A 468 -4.16 3.74 26.27
C GLU A 468 -4.31 4.57 24.97
N ASP A 469 -3.18 5.03 24.40
CA ASP A 469 -3.13 5.92 23.23
C ASP A 469 -2.48 5.22 22.03
N HIS A 470 -3.14 5.27 20.87
CA HIS A 470 -2.72 4.55 19.67
C HIS A 470 -2.23 5.50 18.57
N LEU A 471 -0.95 5.41 18.18
CA LEU A 471 -0.33 6.21 17.11
C LEU A 471 -0.57 7.73 17.24
N VAL A 472 -0.59 8.26 18.46
CA VAL A 472 -0.86 9.68 18.70
C VAL A 472 0.35 10.55 18.35
N PRO A 473 0.17 11.73 17.74
CA PRO A 473 1.26 12.69 17.53
C PRO A 473 1.84 13.15 18.87
N GLY A 474 3.15 13.01 19.03
CA GLY A 474 3.90 13.59 20.13
C GLY A 474 4.46 14.98 19.80
N PRO A 475 5.23 15.59 20.72
CA PRO A 475 5.90 16.87 20.46
C PRO A 475 6.96 16.74 19.35
N GLU A 476 7.17 17.81 18.59
CA GLU A 476 8.31 17.89 17.67
C GLU A 476 9.63 17.86 18.44
N ILE A 477 10.61 17.11 17.91
CA ILE A 477 11.93 16.96 18.51
C ILE A 477 12.93 17.64 17.59
N ILE A 478 13.64 18.64 18.12
CA ILE A 478 14.63 19.40 17.36
C ILE A 478 16.01 18.91 17.76
N GLN A 479 16.76 18.40 16.77
CA GLN A 479 18.16 18.04 16.93
C GLN A 479 19.02 19.29 17.14
N GLN A 480 19.93 19.24 18.09
CA GLN A 480 20.89 20.32 18.41
C GLN A 480 22.29 19.80 18.09
N GLY A 481 22.86 20.24 16.96
CA GLY A 481 24.08 19.65 16.41
C GLY A 481 23.86 18.16 16.09
N ALA A 482 24.57 17.29 16.82
CA ALA A 482 24.44 15.83 16.73
C ALA A 482 23.60 15.19 17.84
N ALA A 483 22.98 15.95 18.75
CA ALA A 483 22.18 15.40 19.86
C ALA A 483 20.66 15.60 19.65
N ILE A 484 19.85 14.62 20.06
CA ILE A 484 18.39 14.74 20.22
C ILE A 484 17.99 14.40 21.65
N ARG A 485 16.95 15.05 22.17
CA ARG A 485 16.45 14.82 23.53
C ARG A 485 14.93 14.97 23.61
N PHE A 486 14.25 14.00 24.21
CA PHE A 486 12.78 13.92 24.24
C PHE A 486 12.29 13.07 25.42
N ASN A 487 11.03 13.22 25.81
CA ASN A 487 10.43 12.39 26.86
C ASN A 487 9.61 11.26 26.23
N VAL A 488 9.74 10.05 26.76
CA VAL A 488 8.94 8.89 26.33
C VAL A 488 8.19 8.32 27.56
N PRO A 489 6.87 8.06 27.45
CA PRO A 489 6.11 7.40 28.51
C PRO A 489 6.66 6.00 28.85
N ARG A 490 6.22 5.44 29.98
CA ARG A 490 6.48 4.03 30.33
C ARG A 490 5.83 3.08 29.31
N HIS A 491 6.48 1.95 29.02
CA HIS A 491 5.95 0.88 28.12
C HIS A 491 5.43 1.40 26.77
N ALA A 492 6.15 2.37 26.18
CA ALA A 492 5.68 3.10 25.01
C ALA A 492 6.58 2.85 23.80
N VAL A 493 5.95 2.44 22.68
CA VAL A 493 6.59 2.35 21.37
C VAL A 493 6.48 3.72 20.70
N PHE A 494 7.57 4.21 20.14
CA PHE A 494 7.65 5.53 19.53
C PHE A 494 8.37 5.50 18.19
N THR A 495 8.02 6.45 17.34
CA THR A 495 8.69 6.68 16.05
C THR A 495 9.01 8.14 15.87
N LEU A 496 10.25 8.42 15.49
CA LEU A 496 10.73 9.73 15.11
C LEU A 496 10.96 9.74 13.61
N VAL A 497 10.11 10.44 12.88
CA VAL A 497 10.23 10.62 11.43
C VAL A 497 10.96 11.94 11.19
N ALA A 498 12.16 11.88 10.63
CA ALA A 498 12.89 13.08 10.25
C ALA A 498 12.06 13.89 9.25
N SER A 499 11.87 15.17 9.53
CA SER A 499 11.58 16.13 8.48
C SER A 499 12.80 16.12 7.58
N THR A 500 12.64 15.63 6.35
CA THR A 500 13.71 15.69 5.37
C THR A 500 14.13 17.15 5.21
N LYS A 501 15.33 17.49 5.70
CA LYS A 501 16.15 18.50 5.04
C LYS A 501 16.50 17.94 3.68
N SER A 502 15.56 18.09 2.77
CA SER A 502 15.87 18.17 1.36
C SER A 502 17.06 19.12 1.23
N THR A 503 18.13 18.68 0.57
CA THR A 503 18.92 19.59 -0.25
C THR A 503 17.92 20.26 -1.18
N MET A 504 17.44 21.47 -0.82
CA MET A 504 16.16 22.00 -1.33
C MET A 504 16.11 22.16 -2.86
N GLY A 505 15.87 21.05 -3.58
CA GLY A 505 14.63 20.93 -4.31
C GLY A 505 13.52 21.12 -3.30
N LYS A 506 12.71 22.16 -3.54
CA LYS A 506 11.64 22.64 -2.68
C LYS A 506 10.95 21.45 -1.97
N ARG A 507 10.61 21.57 -0.67
CA ARG A 507 9.34 20.96 -0.25
C ARG A 507 8.34 21.49 -1.27
N ASP A 508 7.60 20.65 -1.98
CA ASP A 508 6.51 21.14 -2.81
C ASP A 508 5.53 21.83 -1.88
N ILE A 509 5.70 23.15 -1.74
CA ILE A 509 4.76 24.04 -1.09
C ILE A 509 3.56 23.94 -1.99
N ARG A 510 2.51 23.29 -1.51
CA ARG A 510 1.25 23.20 -2.21
C ARG A 510 0.40 24.39 -1.76
N PRO A 511 -0.25 25.12 -2.68
CA PRO A 511 -1.17 26.16 -2.31
C PRO A 511 -2.50 25.57 -1.77
N GLU A 512 -2.89 24.37 -2.21
CA GLU A 512 -4.12 23.69 -1.80
C GLU A 512 -4.00 22.91 -0.48
N PRO A 513 -5.11 22.67 0.24
CA PRO A 513 -5.15 21.78 1.41
C PRO A 513 -4.96 20.28 1.05
N ASP A 514 -4.57 19.46 2.03
CA ASP A 514 -4.26 18.04 1.87
C ASP A 514 -5.38 17.16 1.27
N ASP A 515 -6.65 17.60 1.30
CA ASP A 515 -7.82 16.92 0.71
C ASP A 515 -8.15 17.38 -0.73
N TRP A 516 -7.31 18.23 -1.32
CA TRP A 516 -7.38 18.66 -2.71
C TRP A 516 -6.21 18.13 -3.52
N TYR A 517 -6.47 17.79 -4.79
CA TYR A 517 -5.50 17.18 -5.68
C TYR A 517 -5.51 17.89 -7.03
N ALA A 518 -4.39 18.54 -7.36
CA ALA A 518 -4.13 19.10 -8.67
C ALA A 518 -4.06 18.00 -9.73
N GLY A 519 -4.75 18.18 -10.86
CA GLY A 519 -4.64 17.29 -12.01
C GLY A 519 -4.93 17.99 -13.33
N ASP A 520 -4.44 17.38 -14.39
CA ASP A 520 -4.65 17.82 -15.77
C ASP A 520 -5.60 16.82 -16.46
N MET A 521 -6.78 17.29 -16.86
CA MET A 521 -7.83 16.43 -17.38
C MET A 521 -7.78 16.24 -18.90
N HIS A 522 -6.86 16.92 -19.58
CA HIS A 522 -6.78 17.01 -21.04
C HIS A 522 -5.32 16.93 -21.50
N VAL A 523 -4.81 15.71 -21.67
CA VAL A 523 -3.43 15.44 -22.10
C VAL A 523 -3.41 14.46 -23.27
N HIS A 524 -2.79 14.83 -24.37
CA HIS A 524 -2.41 13.93 -25.45
C HIS A 524 -0.91 13.61 -25.43
N ARG A 525 -0.47 12.83 -26.41
CA ARG A 525 0.95 12.48 -26.60
C ARG A 525 1.60 13.28 -27.73
N ASP A 526 0.84 13.62 -28.77
CA ASP A 526 1.19 14.58 -29.81
C ASP A 526 -0.05 15.38 -30.23
N CYS A 527 0.14 16.28 -31.18
CA CYS A 527 -0.93 17.06 -31.81
C CYS A 527 -0.57 17.26 -33.28
N GLY A 528 -0.95 16.32 -34.14
CA GLY A 528 -0.69 16.36 -35.59
C GLY A 528 0.77 16.17 -36.03
N GLY A 529 1.74 16.27 -35.12
CA GLY A 529 3.18 16.40 -35.41
C GLY A 529 3.92 15.15 -35.95
N PRO A 530 5.24 15.28 -36.18
CA PRO A 530 6.13 14.17 -36.53
C PRO A 530 6.16 13.10 -35.44
N VAL A 531 6.38 11.84 -35.82
CA VAL A 531 6.37 10.69 -34.90
C VAL A 531 7.46 10.80 -33.82
N GLU A 532 8.58 11.46 -34.16
CA GLU A 532 9.69 11.73 -33.24
C GLU A 532 9.36 12.76 -32.14
N GLU A 533 8.23 13.46 -32.26
CA GLU A 533 7.75 14.44 -31.28
C GLU A 533 6.64 13.91 -30.35
N VAL A 534 6.17 12.68 -30.57
CA VAL A 534 5.19 12.00 -29.70
C VAL A 534 5.81 11.76 -28.33
N LEU A 535 5.16 12.24 -27.28
CA LEU A 535 5.58 12.06 -25.89
C LEU A 535 5.73 10.55 -25.57
N PRO A 536 6.95 10.09 -25.21
CA PRO A 536 7.15 8.72 -24.76
C PRO A 536 6.47 8.51 -23.41
N GLU A 537 5.81 7.38 -23.25
CA GLU A 537 4.95 7.12 -22.08
C GLU A 537 5.75 7.14 -20.78
N GLU A 538 6.99 6.66 -20.81
CA GLU A 538 7.93 6.70 -19.70
C GLU A 538 8.28 8.13 -19.22
N GLN A 539 7.97 9.16 -20.02
CA GLN A 539 8.18 10.57 -19.65
C GLN A 539 6.92 11.23 -19.04
N MET A 540 5.74 10.61 -19.10
CA MET A 540 4.49 11.20 -18.60
C MET A 540 4.59 11.57 -17.11
N VAL A 541 5.01 10.61 -16.27
CA VAL A 541 5.21 10.81 -14.83
C VAL A 541 6.24 11.92 -14.55
N LYS A 542 7.25 12.04 -15.42
CA LYS A 542 8.29 13.09 -15.30
C LYS A 542 7.74 14.47 -15.67
N ALA A 543 6.88 14.55 -16.68
CA ALA A 543 6.21 15.78 -17.07
C ALA A 543 5.25 16.31 -15.99
N MET A 544 4.57 15.40 -15.26
CA MET A 544 3.74 15.73 -14.10
C MET A 544 4.51 16.43 -12.95
N GLU A 545 5.84 16.30 -12.89
CA GLU A 545 6.63 16.93 -11.82
C GLU A 545 6.64 18.46 -11.91
N VAL A 546 6.55 19.05 -13.12
CA VAL A 546 6.74 20.50 -13.32
C VAL A 546 5.71 21.33 -12.55
N ASN A 547 4.44 20.93 -12.64
CA ASN A 547 3.32 21.48 -11.87
C ASN A 547 2.83 20.49 -10.80
N ASN A 548 3.71 19.64 -10.26
CA ASN A 548 3.45 18.69 -9.17
C ASN A 548 2.03 18.02 -9.19
N LEU A 549 1.60 17.58 -10.37
CA LEU A 549 0.27 17.01 -10.58
C LEU A 549 0.10 15.65 -9.89
N ALA A 550 -1.05 15.45 -9.25
CA ALA A 550 -1.44 14.18 -8.64
C ALA A 550 -2.14 13.24 -9.63
N VAL A 551 -2.78 13.79 -10.68
CA VAL A 551 -3.53 13.04 -11.71
C VAL A 551 -3.27 13.65 -13.08
N ILE A 552 -3.08 12.82 -14.12
CA ILE A 552 -3.33 13.19 -15.51
C ILE A 552 -4.30 12.21 -16.16
N SER A 553 -5.14 12.73 -17.05
CA SER A 553 -5.93 11.92 -17.99
C SER A 553 -5.33 12.02 -19.38
N VAL A 554 -4.79 10.90 -19.87
CA VAL A 554 -4.22 10.78 -21.21
C VAL A 554 -5.32 10.35 -22.17
N LEU A 555 -5.73 11.26 -23.05
CA LEU A 555 -6.87 11.08 -23.94
C LEU A 555 -6.40 10.43 -25.25
N ALA A 556 -6.90 9.22 -25.51
CA ALA A 556 -6.80 8.57 -26.80
C ALA A 556 -7.82 9.18 -27.78
N ASP A 557 -7.34 9.62 -28.93
CA ASP A 557 -8.17 10.21 -29.99
C ASP A 557 -9.09 9.16 -30.64
N MET A 558 -10.37 9.51 -30.75
CA MET A 558 -11.43 8.70 -31.35
C MET A 558 -11.81 9.13 -32.77
N GLY A 559 -11.21 10.22 -33.25
CA GLY A 559 -11.64 11.01 -34.39
C GLY A 559 -10.79 10.86 -35.65
N ASP A 560 -10.45 12.00 -36.25
CA ASP A 560 -9.87 12.13 -37.59
C ASP A 560 -8.37 11.78 -37.71
N GLY A 561 -7.70 11.50 -36.60
CA GLY A 561 -6.29 11.09 -36.58
C GLY A 561 -5.31 12.25 -36.41
N GLU A 562 -5.75 13.37 -35.85
CA GLU A 562 -4.88 14.43 -35.35
C GLU A 562 -3.84 13.88 -34.34
N VAL A 563 -4.25 13.02 -33.39
CA VAL A 563 -3.35 12.44 -32.38
C VAL A 563 -2.90 11.03 -32.76
N LYS A 564 -1.61 10.75 -32.59
CA LYS A 564 -0.93 9.51 -32.99
C LYS A 564 -0.38 8.75 -31.77
N PHE A 565 -0.67 7.45 -31.62
CA PHE A 565 -1.40 6.56 -32.52
C PHE A 565 -2.63 6.04 -31.80
N ALA A 566 -3.82 6.50 -32.21
CA ALA A 566 -5.10 6.03 -31.69
C ALA A 566 -5.19 4.49 -31.62
N GLU A 567 -4.74 3.78 -32.67
CA GLU A 567 -4.66 2.29 -32.68
C GLU A 567 -3.85 1.68 -31.53
N THR A 568 -2.90 2.42 -30.94
CA THR A 568 -2.06 1.99 -29.82
C THR A 568 -2.52 2.51 -28.46
N ASP A 569 -3.19 3.67 -28.42
CA ASP A 569 -3.62 4.31 -27.18
C ASP A 569 -5.06 3.92 -26.79
N LEU A 570 -5.97 3.72 -27.75
CA LEU A 570 -7.33 3.24 -27.51
C LEU A 570 -7.38 1.91 -26.71
N PRO A 571 -6.55 0.88 -27.00
CA PRO A 571 -6.55 -0.37 -26.23
C PRO A 571 -6.06 -0.24 -24.78
N LYS A 572 -5.55 0.93 -24.37
CA LYS A 572 -5.06 1.19 -23.00
C LYS A 572 -6.15 1.72 -22.07
N VAL A 573 -7.21 2.31 -22.64
CA VAL A 573 -8.41 2.71 -21.91
C VAL A 573 -9.12 1.45 -21.42
N THR A 574 -8.90 1.12 -20.16
CA THR A 574 -9.24 -0.18 -19.56
C THR A 574 -9.96 -0.06 -18.21
N GLY A 575 -10.38 1.15 -17.83
CA GLY A 575 -10.93 1.49 -16.52
C GLY A 575 -9.92 1.38 -15.37
N ARG A 576 -8.62 1.32 -15.69
CA ARG A 576 -7.50 1.11 -14.75
C ARG A 576 -6.43 2.15 -14.96
N ASP A 577 -5.80 2.55 -13.86
CA ASP A 577 -4.63 3.42 -13.89
C ASP A 577 -3.49 2.73 -14.67
N ALA A 578 -2.79 3.50 -15.50
CA ALA A 578 -1.72 3.00 -16.35
C ALA A 578 -0.57 2.41 -15.50
N PRO A 579 0.14 1.37 -15.96
CA PRO A 579 1.26 0.74 -15.22
C PRO A 579 2.41 1.69 -14.86
N LEU A 580 2.46 2.88 -15.48
CA LEU A 580 3.40 3.95 -15.19
C LEU A 580 3.04 4.74 -13.92
N SER A 581 1.82 4.64 -13.41
CA SER A 581 1.37 5.34 -12.21
C SER A 581 2.22 4.94 -10.99
N ILE A 582 2.58 5.94 -10.18
CA ILE A 582 3.38 5.78 -8.96
C ILE A 582 2.64 6.38 -7.76
N PRO A 583 3.03 6.06 -6.50
CA PRO A 583 2.40 6.67 -5.33
C PRO A 583 2.39 8.20 -5.40
N GLY A 584 1.18 8.78 -5.40
CA GLY A 584 0.96 10.23 -5.50
C GLY A 584 0.92 10.81 -6.93
N ARG A 585 1.07 10.00 -7.99
CA ARG A 585 0.91 10.41 -9.39
C ARG A 585 0.19 9.34 -10.21
N ILE A 586 -1.07 9.58 -10.51
CA ILE A 586 -1.92 8.72 -11.35
C ILE A 586 -1.80 9.18 -12.80
N VAL A 587 -1.49 8.24 -13.69
CA VAL A 587 -1.67 8.38 -15.15
C VAL A 587 -2.85 7.49 -15.52
N HIS A 588 -3.95 8.05 -15.98
CA HIS A 588 -5.10 7.27 -16.49
C HIS A 588 -5.19 7.42 -18.00
N TYR A 589 -5.62 6.36 -18.71
CA TYR A 589 -5.96 6.46 -20.13
C TYR A 589 -7.48 6.54 -20.28
N ASP A 590 -7.94 7.57 -20.96
CA ASP A 590 -9.34 7.86 -21.28
C ASP A 590 -9.42 8.27 -22.77
N ALA A 591 -10.49 8.94 -23.22
CA ALA A 591 -10.63 9.28 -24.63
C ALA A 591 -11.28 10.64 -24.90
N GLU A 592 -10.95 11.18 -26.06
CA GLU A 592 -11.55 12.37 -26.64
C GLU A 592 -12.11 12.11 -28.03
N TRP A 593 -13.23 12.74 -28.33
CA TRP A 593 -13.88 12.67 -29.64
C TRP A 593 -13.62 13.93 -30.47
N HIS A 594 -12.62 13.85 -31.36
CA HIS A 594 -12.29 14.84 -32.39
C HIS A 594 -13.12 14.62 -33.67
N TRP A 595 -14.40 15.01 -33.66
CA TRP A 595 -15.24 14.94 -34.86
C TRP A 595 -15.69 16.33 -35.34
N ASP A 596 -14.84 16.89 -36.18
CA ASP A 596 -15.01 18.08 -37.01
C ASP A 596 -16.38 18.13 -37.76
N PRO A 597 -16.96 19.30 -38.13
CA PRO A 597 -18.20 19.39 -38.97
C PRO A 597 -18.01 19.37 -40.50
N TYR A 598 -19.01 18.88 -41.25
CA TYR A 598 -18.93 18.63 -42.72
C TYR A 598 -18.29 19.78 -43.52
N GLY A 599 -17.14 19.49 -44.16
CA GLY A 599 -16.46 20.43 -45.07
C GLY A 599 -15.46 21.42 -44.46
N VAL A 600 -15.18 21.34 -43.14
CA VAL A 600 -14.16 22.17 -42.45
C VAL A 600 -12.71 21.67 -42.66
N SER A 601 -12.18 20.77 -41.81
CA SER A 601 -10.77 20.32 -41.81
C SER A 601 -10.55 18.91 -42.41
N PHE A 602 -11.28 17.88 -41.96
CA PHE A 602 -11.06 16.46 -42.37
C PHE A 602 -12.20 15.84 -43.25
N GLU A 603 -12.36 14.51 -43.32
CA GLU A 603 -13.35 13.85 -44.23
C GLU A 603 -14.56 13.18 -43.51
N ASN A 604 -14.44 12.73 -42.24
CA ASN A 604 -15.49 12.03 -41.46
C ASN A 604 -15.83 12.80 -40.17
N LYS A 605 -17.12 13.09 -39.89
CA LYS A 605 -17.49 14.37 -39.25
C LYS A 605 -18.79 14.42 -38.42
N ALA A 606 -18.83 15.09 -37.27
CA ALA A 606 -19.99 15.23 -36.37
C ALA A 606 -20.36 16.70 -36.11
N LEU A 607 -21.39 16.96 -35.29
CA LEU A 607 -21.80 18.32 -34.93
C LEU A 607 -21.29 18.76 -33.55
N GLY A 608 -20.30 19.66 -33.58
CA GLY A 608 -20.19 20.76 -32.62
C GLY A 608 -19.26 20.56 -31.42
N GLY A 609 -17.95 20.63 -31.66
CA GLY A 609 -16.92 20.69 -30.62
C GLY A 609 -16.46 19.31 -30.15
N HIS A 610 -15.33 19.30 -29.46
CA HIS A 610 -14.73 18.06 -28.94
C HIS A 610 -15.38 17.65 -27.60
N LEU A 611 -15.34 16.34 -27.31
CA LEU A 611 -15.90 15.73 -26.11
C LEU A 611 -14.86 14.90 -25.36
N VAL A 612 -14.61 15.26 -24.10
CA VAL A 612 -13.73 14.50 -23.20
C VAL A 612 -14.58 13.58 -22.32
N LEU A 613 -14.26 12.28 -22.32
CA LEU A 613 -14.94 11.25 -21.53
C LEU A 613 -13.95 10.62 -20.55
N LEU A 614 -14.18 10.82 -19.24
CA LEU A 614 -13.27 10.41 -18.16
C LEU A 614 -13.82 9.26 -17.32
N GLY A 615 -13.02 8.20 -17.13
CA GLY A 615 -13.39 6.97 -16.40
C GLY A 615 -14.00 5.88 -17.28
N LEU A 616 -13.59 5.77 -18.54
CA LEU A 616 -14.04 4.72 -19.46
C LEU A 616 -13.42 3.35 -19.11
N ASN A 617 -14.21 2.28 -19.21
CA ASN A 617 -13.73 0.90 -19.06
C ASN A 617 -13.19 0.32 -20.38
N GLU A 618 -13.72 0.78 -21.51
CA GLU A 618 -13.24 0.48 -22.86
C GLU A 618 -13.48 1.66 -23.82
N ALA A 619 -12.64 1.73 -24.84
CA ALA A 619 -12.61 2.80 -25.84
C ALA A 619 -12.67 2.19 -27.24
N VAL A 620 -13.71 2.53 -28.00
CA VAL A 620 -13.86 2.16 -29.41
C VAL A 620 -14.30 3.38 -30.21
N GLN A 621 -13.76 3.54 -31.42
CA GLN A 621 -14.12 4.65 -32.31
C GLN A 621 -15.61 4.57 -32.65
N ILE A 622 -16.37 5.57 -32.20
CA ILE A 622 -17.78 5.76 -32.49
C ILE A 622 -17.93 7.06 -33.25
N TRP A 623 -18.40 6.97 -34.49
CA TRP A 623 -18.89 8.12 -35.23
C TRP A 623 -20.40 8.22 -35.07
N ASP A 624 -20.88 9.38 -34.63
CA ASP A 624 -22.29 9.77 -34.63
C ASP A 624 -22.36 11.28 -34.87
N GLU A 625 -23.37 11.76 -35.59
CA GLU A 625 -23.55 13.20 -35.84
C GLU A 625 -23.98 13.95 -34.56
N SER A 626 -24.64 13.25 -33.62
CA SER A 626 -25.17 13.81 -32.38
C SER A 626 -24.23 13.54 -31.18
N PRO A 627 -23.76 14.58 -30.44
CA PRO A 627 -22.91 14.37 -29.26
C PRO A 627 -23.58 13.49 -28.20
N TYR A 628 -24.91 13.59 -28.03
CA TYR A 628 -25.71 12.72 -27.16
C TYR A 628 -25.34 11.24 -27.18
N ASN A 629 -25.12 10.62 -28.35
CA ASN A 629 -24.87 9.17 -28.43
C ASN A 629 -23.47 8.79 -27.92
N ILE A 630 -22.50 9.69 -28.07
CA ILE A 630 -21.14 9.56 -27.49
C ILE A 630 -21.23 9.78 -25.96
N LEU A 631 -21.94 10.82 -25.51
CA LEU A 631 -22.17 11.09 -24.09
C LEU A 631 -22.86 9.92 -23.39
N ASP A 632 -23.90 9.34 -23.99
CA ASP A 632 -24.62 8.17 -23.47
C ASP A 632 -23.75 6.88 -23.48
N TYR A 633 -22.85 6.72 -24.45
CA TYR A 633 -21.82 5.67 -24.42
C TYR A 633 -20.93 5.78 -23.18
N GLY A 634 -20.39 6.97 -22.89
CA GLY A 634 -19.60 7.21 -21.67
C GLY A 634 -20.41 6.95 -20.40
N ARG A 635 -21.63 7.50 -20.32
CA ARG A 635 -22.52 7.33 -19.15
C ARG A 635 -22.88 5.87 -18.87
N LYS A 636 -23.07 5.04 -19.90
CA LYS A 636 -23.33 3.60 -19.75
C LYS A 636 -22.16 2.84 -19.10
N GLN A 637 -20.95 3.36 -19.21
CA GLN A 637 -19.75 2.83 -18.56
C GLN A 637 -19.51 3.40 -17.15
N GLY A 638 -20.27 4.42 -16.74
CA GLY A 638 -20.05 5.15 -15.49
C GLY A 638 -19.02 6.28 -15.60
N ALA A 639 -18.53 6.58 -16.80
CA ALA A 639 -17.68 7.73 -17.06
C ALA A 639 -18.43 9.05 -16.84
N ILE A 640 -17.67 10.12 -16.60
CA ILE A 640 -18.16 11.50 -16.67
C ILE A 640 -17.80 12.08 -18.04
N ALA A 641 -18.58 13.05 -18.52
CA ALA A 641 -18.36 13.61 -19.85
C ALA A 641 -18.54 15.13 -19.87
N GLY A 642 -17.86 15.81 -20.78
CA GLY A 642 -17.93 17.25 -20.94
C GLY A 642 -17.42 17.72 -22.29
N PHE A 643 -17.68 18.98 -22.59
CA PHE A 643 -17.09 19.67 -23.74
C PHE A 643 -15.85 20.45 -23.29
N CYS A 644 -14.79 20.41 -24.09
CA CYS A 644 -13.57 21.21 -24.00
C CYS A 644 -13.67 22.44 -24.93
N HIS A 645 -12.59 23.22 -25.01
CA HIS A 645 -12.36 24.31 -25.96
C HIS A 645 -13.33 25.50 -25.88
N PHE A 646 -13.77 25.87 -24.67
CA PHE A 646 -14.71 26.99 -24.49
C PHE A 646 -14.10 28.36 -24.81
N GLU A 647 -12.78 28.49 -24.88
CA GLU A 647 -12.06 29.70 -25.31
C GLU A 647 -12.33 30.10 -26.78
N TYR A 648 -12.85 29.17 -27.59
CA TYR A 648 -13.32 29.43 -28.96
C TYR A 648 -14.74 30.04 -29.00
N LEU A 649 -15.46 30.07 -27.87
CA LEU A 649 -16.77 30.71 -27.78
C LEU A 649 -16.64 32.24 -27.82
N ASN A 650 -17.75 32.89 -28.15
CA ASN A 650 -17.94 34.33 -27.98
C ASN A 650 -19.27 34.59 -27.25
N ASP A 651 -19.56 35.86 -26.93
CA ASP A 651 -20.72 36.20 -26.11
C ASP A 651 -22.10 36.07 -26.82
N ARG A 652 -22.14 35.53 -28.05
CA ARG A 652 -23.36 35.30 -28.84
C ARG A 652 -23.76 33.82 -28.85
N ILE A 653 -24.92 33.52 -29.44
CA ILE A 653 -25.24 32.15 -29.86
C ILE A 653 -24.30 31.81 -31.02
N GLN A 654 -23.61 30.68 -30.93
CA GLN A 654 -22.69 30.24 -31.98
C GLN A 654 -23.46 29.82 -33.23
N SER A 655 -22.98 30.26 -34.39
CA SER A 655 -23.58 29.97 -35.71
C SER A 655 -22.57 29.39 -36.69
N ASP A 656 -21.31 29.28 -36.28
CA ASP A 656 -20.19 28.92 -37.14
C ASP A 656 -19.72 27.53 -36.74
N LEU A 657 -19.71 26.61 -37.71
CA LEU A 657 -19.27 25.23 -37.53
C LEU A 657 -17.76 25.13 -37.82
N ASN A 658 -16.97 24.71 -36.84
CA ASN A 658 -15.56 24.33 -36.96
C ASN A 658 -15.24 23.15 -36.01
N CYS A 659 -13.99 22.69 -35.97
CA CYS A 659 -13.53 21.61 -35.09
C CYS A 659 -14.01 21.75 -33.64
N CYS A 660 -13.79 22.95 -33.11
CA CYS A 660 -13.48 23.12 -31.70
C CYS A 660 -14.55 23.91 -30.95
N ILE A 661 -15.42 24.67 -31.64
CA ILE A 661 -16.53 25.40 -31.01
C ILE A 661 -17.59 24.40 -30.51
N PRO A 662 -17.83 24.29 -29.19
CA PRO A 662 -18.92 23.47 -28.67
C PRO A 662 -20.24 24.20 -28.92
N ILE A 663 -21.05 23.74 -29.86
CA ILE A 663 -22.35 24.38 -30.17
C ILE A 663 -23.48 23.79 -29.32
N GLU A 664 -23.45 22.48 -29.08
CA GLU A 664 -24.53 21.75 -28.39
C GLU A 664 -24.43 21.76 -26.85
N TYR A 665 -23.36 22.32 -26.26
CA TYR A 665 -23.19 22.36 -24.81
C TYR A 665 -24.40 22.90 -24.00
N PRO A 666 -25.18 23.91 -24.47
CA PRO A 666 -26.33 24.39 -23.70
C PRO A 666 -27.49 23.39 -23.69
N VAL A 667 -27.62 22.59 -24.76
CA VAL A 667 -28.65 21.55 -24.90
C VAL A 667 -28.28 20.36 -24.03
N GLU A 668 -27.04 19.87 -24.12
CA GLU A 668 -26.56 18.73 -23.34
C GLU A 668 -26.48 19.07 -21.83
N ALA A 669 -26.12 20.31 -21.47
CA ALA A 669 -26.23 20.79 -20.08
C ALA A 669 -27.69 20.75 -19.57
N ALA A 670 -28.66 21.12 -20.42
CA ALA A 670 -30.08 21.09 -20.08
C ALA A 670 -30.66 19.67 -20.00
N LEU A 671 -30.11 18.72 -20.76
CA LEU A 671 -30.43 17.30 -20.69
C LEU A 671 -29.73 16.58 -19.52
N GLY A 672 -28.73 17.22 -18.90
CA GLY A 672 -27.91 16.61 -17.84
C GLY A 672 -27.10 15.42 -18.34
N THR A 673 -26.57 15.53 -19.57
CA THR A 673 -25.75 14.53 -20.27
C THR A 673 -24.25 14.82 -20.19
N ILE A 674 -23.88 16.08 -19.95
CA ILE A 674 -22.55 16.49 -19.51
C ILE A 674 -22.52 16.77 -18.01
N ASP A 675 -21.34 16.57 -17.41
CA ASP A 675 -21.02 16.79 -16.01
C ASP A 675 -20.09 18.01 -15.81
N PHE A 676 -19.27 18.35 -16.81
CA PHE A 676 -18.32 19.46 -16.75
C PHE A 676 -18.21 20.23 -18.09
N ILE A 677 -17.58 21.39 -18.04
CA ILE A 677 -17.05 22.14 -19.19
C ILE A 677 -15.60 22.56 -18.89
N SER A 678 -14.75 22.63 -19.91
CA SER A 678 -13.31 22.91 -19.74
C SER A 678 -12.79 24.18 -20.43
N GLU A 679 -11.71 24.72 -19.87
CA GLU A 679 -10.80 25.68 -20.49
C GLU A 679 -9.48 24.96 -20.77
N ASP A 680 -9.00 25.00 -22.02
CA ASP A 680 -7.88 24.14 -22.43
C ASP A 680 -6.71 24.89 -23.09
N VAL A 681 -6.99 25.84 -23.99
CA VAL A 681 -5.95 26.59 -24.73
C VAL A 681 -5.81 28.03 -24.24
N TYR A 682 -4.57 28.52 -24.02
CA TYR A 682 -4.37 29.94 -23.71
C TYR A 682 -4.67 30.86 -24.90
N SER A 683 -5.40 31.94 -24.61
CA SER A 683 -5.31 33.15 -25.41
C SER A 683 -3.94 33.83 -25.23
N SER A 684 -3.01 33.58 -26.15
CA SER A 684 -1.83 34.43 -26.25
C SER A 684 -2.24 35.86 -26.63
N ASN A 685 -1.98 36.83 -25.75
CA ASN A 685 -2.21 38.26 -26.00
C ASN A 685 -1.24 38.87 -27.05
N ASN A 686 -0.74 38.04 -27.97
CA ASN A 686 0.18 38.43 -29.04
C ASN A 686 -0.54 38.43 -30.40
N PRO A 687 -1.08 39.59 -30.84
CA PRO A 687 -1.88 39.70 -32.07
C PRO A 687 -1.08 39.48 -33.37
N GLU A 688 0.22 39.17 -33.30
CA GLU A 688 1.06 38.88 -34.47
C GLU A 688 1.41 37.39 -34.66
N VAL A 689 1.05 36.49 -33.71
CA VAL A 689 1.47 35.07 -33.76
C VAL A 689 0.30 34.07 -33.63
N SER A 690 -0.84 34.45 -33.04
CA SER A 690 -2.03 33.59 -33.03
C SER A 690 -2.85 33.72 -34.32
N SER A 691 -3.09 32.60 -35.01
CA SER A 691 -4.00 32.50 -36.15
C SER A 691 -5.49 32.37 -35.75
N GLY A 692 -5.86 32.88 -34.57
CA GLY A 692 -7.21 32.80 -33.99
C GLY A 692 -7.45 33.83 -32.89
N ASN A 693 -8.67 34.38 -32.84
CA ASN A 693 -9.13 35.31 -31.79
C ASN A 693 -9.72 34.49 -30.62
N TYR A 694 -8.96 34.25 -29.56
CA TYR A 694 -9.45 33.52 -28.38
C TYR A 694 -9.85 34.49 -27.27
N ASP A 695 -11.04 34.31 -26.68
CA ASP A 695 -11.54 35.13 -25.57
C ASP A 695 -11.31 34.36 -24.27
N ALA A 696 -10.24 34.74 -23.57
CA ALA A 696 -9.80 34.16 -22.29
C ALA A 696 -10.87 34.10 -21.19
N ASP A 697 -11.95 34.90 -21.31
CA ASP A 697 -13.05 34.93 -20.35
C ASP A 697 -14.31 34.20 -20.88
N ALA A 698 -14.28 33.67 -22.11
CA ALA A 698 -15.44 33.02 -22.75
C ALA A 698 -15.96 31.82 -21.95
N VAL A 699 -15.06 31.01 -21.40
CA VAL A 699 -15.41 29.87 -20.52
C VAL A 699 -16.16 30.34 -19.29
N ILE A 700 -15.66 31.38 -18.62
CA ILE A 700 -16.28 31.96 -17.41
C ILE A 700 -17.66 32.57 -17.76
N LYS A 701 -17.77 33.29 -18.87
CA LYS A 701 -19.04 33.86 -19.37
C LYS A 701 -20.06 32.76 -19.67
N ALA A 702 -19.64 31.64 -20.29
CA ALA A 702 -20.49 30.49 -20.56
C ALA A 702 -20.92 29.78 -19.26
N TYR A 703 -19.97 29.54 -18.35
CA TYR A 703 -20.21 28.92 -17.05
C TYR A 703 -21.23 29.71 -16.21
N TYR A 704 -21.08 31.04 -16.12
CA TYR A 704 -22.03 31.89 -15.42
C TYR A 704 -23.43 31.86 -16.04
N LYS A 705 -23.56 31.76 -17.37
CA LYS A 705 -24.86 31.58 -18.04
C LYS A 705 -25.51 30.25 -17.65
N LEU A 706 -24.74 29.15 -17.65
CA LEU A 706 -25.24 27.83 -17.24
C LEU A 706 -25.73 27.83 -15.78
N LEU A 707 -24.92 28.36 -14.86
CA LEU A 707 -25.28 28.49 -13.44
C LEU A 707 -26.52 29.38 -13.22
N ASN A 708 -26.61 30.51 -13.94
CA ASN A 708 -27.78 31.41 -13.88
C ASN A 708 -29.06 30.78 -14.45
N CYS A 709 -28.94 29.80 -15.36
CA CYS A 709 -30.06 28.96 -15.82
C CYS A 709 -30.43 27.84 -14.84
N GLY A 710 -29.66 27.65 -13.75
CA GLY A 710 -29.88 26.62 -12.74
C GLY A 710 -29.21 25.29 -13.03
N PHE A 711 -28.41 25.18 -14.10
CA PHE A 711 -27.65 23.96 -14.39
C PHE A 711 -26.50 23.79 -13.39
N ARG A 712 -26.22 22.54 -13.02
CA ARG A 712 -25.20 22.17 -12.02
C ARG A 712 -24.11 21.38 -12.73
N ILE A 713 -23.24 22.11 -13.40
CA ILE A 713 -22.11 21.62 -14.17
C ILE A 713 -20.83 22.04 -13.44
N ALA A 714 -19.78 21.23 -13.51
CA ALA A 714 -18.47 21.58 -12.97
C ALA A 714 -17.66 22.41 -13.96
N LEU A 715 -16.76 23.25 -13.45
CA LEU A 715 -15.73 23.91 -14.25
C LEU A 715 -14.42 23.14 -14.08
N THR A 716 -13.80 22.75 -15.19
CA THR A 716 -12.48 22.13 -15.24
C THR A 716 -11.54 22.94 -16.14
N ALA A 717 -10.27 22.55 -16.14
CA ALA A 717 -9.27 22.95 -17.11
C ALA A 717 -8.21 21.86 -17.24
N GLY A 718 -7.64 21.73 -18.43
CA GLY A 718 -6.47 20.91 -18.74
C GLY A 718 -5.56 21.67 -19.71
N THR A 719 -4.41 21.09 -20.10
CA THR A 719 -3.46 21.82 -20.97
C THR A 719 -3.67 21.65 -22.46
N ASP A 720 -4.48 20.66 -22.88
CA ASP A 720 -4.50 20.17 -24.26
C ASP A 720 -3.05 19.96 -24.76
N TYR A 721 -2.26 19.25 -23.94
CA TYR A 721 -0.86 19.02 -24.25
C TYR A 721 -0.74 18.02 -25.39
N PRO A 722 0.10 18.24 -26.43
CA PRO A 722 0.99 19.37 -26.64
C PRO A 722 0.46 20.46 -27.58
N CYS A 723 -0.82 20.42 -27.98
CA CYS A 723 -1.44 21.33 -28.95
C CYS A 723 -1.23 22.80 -28.58
N ASN A 724 -1.33 23.14 -27.29
CA ASN A 724 -0.99 24.47 -26.78
C ASN A 724 0.54 24.65 -26.60
N SER A 725 1.26 24.84 -27.71
CA SER A 725 2.68 25.25 -27.76
C SER A 725 3.69 24.42 -26.95
N LYS A 726 3.37 23.15 -26.63
CA LYS A 726 4.18 22.26 -25.75
C LYS A 726 4.43 22.81 -24.35
N GLU A 727 3.50 23.58 -23.80
CA GLU A 727 3.58 24.06 -22.41
C GLU A 727 3.64 22.89 -21.41
N PRO A 728 4.21 23.06 -20.20
CA PRO A 728 4.26 21.97 -19.24
C PRO A 728 2.86 21.50 -18.80
N LEU A 729 2.67 20.19 -18.65
CA LEU A 729 1.44 19.60 -18.11
C LEU A 729 0.99 20.34 -16.84
N GLY A 730 -0.30 20.64 -16.75
CA GLY A 730 -0.88 21.38 -15.64
C GLY A 730 -0.64 22.89 -15.64
N SER A 731 -0.19 23.51 -16.73
CA SER A 731 -0.11 24.99 -16.80
C SER A 731 -1.50 25.64 -16.67
N LEU A 732 -2.50 25.02 -17.29
CA LEU A 732 -3.88 25.03 -16.84
C LEU A 732 -4.14 23.73 -16.07
N LEU A 733 -4.80 23.80 -14.91
CA LEU A 733 -5.11 22.60 -14.12
C LEU A 733 -6.43 22.71 -13.36
N THR A 734 -6.95 21.54 -12.98
CA THR A 734 -8.10 21.37 -12.09
C THR A 734 -7.65 20.82 -10.74
N TYR A 735 -7.81 21.58 -9.67
CA TYR A 735 -7.83 21.04 -8.32
C TYR A 735 -9.17 20.38 -8.06
N VAL A 736 -9.16 19.16 -7.52
CA VAL A 736 -10.38 18.43 -7.16
C VAL A 736 -10.31 17.97 -5.71
N LYS A 737 -11.38 18.23 -4.96
CA LYS A 737 -11.52 17.74 -3.59
C LYS A 737 -11.88 16.26 -3.56
N VAL A 738 -11.15 15.46 -2.77
CA VAL A 738 -11.38 14.02 -2.62
C VAL A 738 -11.46 13.62 -1.14
N ASP A 739 -12.54 12.95 -0.76
CA ASP A 739 -12.69 12.43 0.59
C ASP A 739 -11.89 11.12 0.79
N GLY A 740 -10.91 11.16 1.69
CA GLY A 740 -10.00 10.05 1.98
C GLY A 740 -8.91 9.84 0.92
N PRO A 741 -8.31 8.64 0.80
CA PRO A 741 -7.22 8.41 -0.16
C PRO A 741 -7.62 8.70 -1.61
N LEU A 742 -6.76 9.37 -2.37
CA LEU A 742 -6.92 9.61 -3.80
C LEU A 742 -7.03 8.29 -4.58
N THR A 743 -8.03 8.21 -5.45
CA THR A 743 -8.08 7.27 -6.58
C THR A 743 -8.70 8.00 -7.78
N TYR A 744 -8.41 7.55 -9.00
CA TYR A 744 -8.96 8.19 -10.20
C TYR A 744 -10.50 8.27 -10.17
N GLN A 745 -11.13 7.16 -9.79
CA GLN A 745 -12.58 7.04 -9.62
C GLN A 745 -13.17 7.93 -8.51
N LYS A 746 -12.38 8.41 -7.54
CA LYS A 746 -12.82 9.45 -6.60
C LYS A 746 -12.61 10.85 -7.16
N TRP A 747 -11.50 11.06 -7.87
CA TRP A 747 -11.17 12.33 -8.52
C TRP A 747 -12.23 12.72 -9.55
N ILE A 748 -12.58 11.84 -10.50
CA ILE A 748 -13.67 12.12 -11.47
C ILE A 748 -15.05 12.29 -10.78
N ARG A 749 -15.31 11.63 -9.66
CA ARG A 749 -16.53 11.88 -8.87
C ARG A 749 -16.52 13.23 -8.15
N GLY A 750 -15.36 13.74 -7.76
CA GLY A 750 -15.18 15.10 -7.26
C GLY A 750 -15.47 16.13 -8.37
N ILE A 751 -14.99 15.89 -9.59
CA ILE A 751 -15.36 16.69 -10.78
C ILE A 751 -16.87 16.66 -10.98
N LYS A 752 -17.49 15.48 -11.07
CA LYS A 752 -18.95 15.32 -11.20
C LYS A 752 -19.77 16.06 -10.14
N GLY A 753 -19.24 16.17 -8.92
CA GLY A 753 -19.86 16.87 -7.81
C GLY A 753 -19.75 18.39 -7.88
N GLY A 754 -18.96 18.96 -8.80
CA GLY A 754 -18.62 20.38 -8.82
C GLY A 754 -17.60 20.78 -7.74
N ASN A 755 -16.89 19.82 -7.16
CA ASN A 755 -15.91 20.04 -6.10
C ASN A 755 -14.55 20.47 -6.68
N THR A 756 -14.55 21.47 -7.57
CA THR A 756 -13.41 21.88 -8.39
C THR A 756 -12.97 23.31 -8.13
N VAL A 757 -11.68 23.58 -8.35
CA VAL A 757 -11.07 24.91 -8.46
C VAL A 757 -10.12 24.86 -9.66
N VAL A 758 -10.22 25.81 -10.58
CA VAL A 758 -9.36 25.91 -11.77
C VAL A 758 -8.25 26.93 -11.52
N ALA A 759 -7.03 26.60 -11.98
CA ALA A 759 -5.90 27.53 -12.04
C ALA A 759 -5.34 27.63 -13.46
N ARG A 760 -4.89 28.83 -13.83
CA ARG A 760 -4.40 29.19 -15.18
C ARG A 760 -2.93 29.60 -15.16
N ASN A 761 -2.19 29.25 -14.11
CA ASN A 761 -0.80 29.63 -13.86
C ASN A 761 -0.01 28.53 -13.15
N GLY A 762 -0.33 27.27 -13.46
CA GLY A 762 0.32 26.12 -12.85
C GLY A 762 -0.10 25.87 -11.39
N HIS A 763 0.71 25.07 -10.70
CA HIS A 763 0.52 24.71 -9.28
C HIS A 763 0.91 25.85 -8.30
N HIS A 764 0.74 27.12 -8.70
CA HIS A 764 1.31 28.27 -8.00
C HIS A 764 0.38 28.88 -6.95
N GLU A 765 -0.94 28.75 -7.11
CA GLU A 765 -1.94 29.31 -6.21
C GLU A 765 -3.22 28.49 -6.10
N PHE A 766 -3.99 28.74 -5.04
CA PHE A 766 -5.27 28.08 -4.77
C PHE A 766 -6.23 29.07 -4.09
N ILE A 767 -7.52 28.87 -4.32
CA ILE A 767 -8.59 29.69 -3.75
C ILE A 767 -9.60 28.78 -3.05
N ASP A 768 -9.60 28.82 -1.71
CA ASP A 768 -10.59 28.10 -0.91
C ASP A 768 -11.86 28.94 -0.70
N LEU A 769 -13.00 28.44 -1.18
CA LEU A 769 -14.33 29.03 -0.94
C LEU A 769 -15.04 28.28 0.21
N LYS A 770 -15.53 29.03 1.20
CA LYS A 770 -16.37 28.54 2.30
C LYS A 770 -17.60 29.41 2.49
N VAL A 771 -18.79 28.81 2.39
CA VAL A 771 -20.07 29.42 2.76
C VAL A 771 -20.55 28.85 4.09
N ASN A 772 -20.95 29.73 5.01
CA ASN A 772 -21.31 29.43 6.40
C ASN A 772 -20.28 28.54 7.13
N TYR A 773 -18.98 28.73 6.82
CA TYR A 773 -17.84 27.97 7.35
C TYR A 773 -17.87 26.45 7.09
N ARG A 774 -18.77 25.98 6.22
CA ARG A 774 -19.03 24.54 6.02
C ARG A 774 -19.06 24.14 4.56
N TYR A 775 -19.80 24.87 3.74
CA TYR A 775 -20.10 24.48 2.37
C TYR A 775 -19.01 24.97 1.42
N GLY A 776 -18.61 24.16 0.45
CA GLY A 776 -17.60 24.48 -0.56
C GLY A 776 -18.18 24.61 -1.97
N PRO A 777 -17.32 24.60 -3.01
CA PRO A 777 -17.73 24.34 -4.39
C PRO A 777 -18.56 23.04 -4.47
N GLY A 778 -19.54 22.99 -5.39
CA GLY A 778 -20.45 21.86 -5.57
C GLY A 778 -21.67 21.79 -4.63
N ASP A 779 -21.58 22.33 -3.41
CA ASP A 779 -22.62 22.18 -2.38
C ASP A 779 -23.96 22.90 -2.68
N GLU A 780 -25.08 22.26 -2.32
CA GLU A 780 -26.42 22.88 -2.34
C GLU A 780 -26.85 23.35 -0.93
N ILE A 781 -27.08 24.66 -0.76
CA ILE A 781 -27.55 25.24 0.50
C ILE A 781 -29.06 25.47 0.46
N LYS A 782 -29.81 24.67 1.23
CA LYS A 782 -31.27 24.81 1.37
C LYS A 782 -31.62 25.79 2.49
N LEU A 783 -31.94 27.02 2.11
CA LEU A 783 -32.40 28.07 3.03
C LEU A 783 -33.93 27.96 3.25
N PRO A 784 -34.45 28.15 4.47
CA PRO A 784 -35.89 28.12 4.75
C PRO A 784 -36.64 29.38 4.28
N GLY A 785 -35.91 30.39 3.81
CA GLY A 785 -36.43 31.66 3.28
C GLY A 785 -35.28 32.52 2.74
N ALA A 786 -35.54 33.82 2.57
CA ALA A 786 -34.46 34.78 2.30
C ALA A 786 -33.62 35.00 3.57
N GLU A 787 -32.44 34.39 3.62
CA GLU A 787 -31.49 34.48 4.72
C GLU A 787 -30.12 34.94 4.23
N THR A 788 -29.38 35.62 5.12
CA THR A 788 -28.00 36.05 4.86
C THR A 788 -27.01 34.94 5.17
N VAL A 789 -26.13 34.62 4.22
CA VAL A 789 -25.02 33.67 4.37
C VAL A 789 -23.71 34.41 4.62
N SER A 790 -22.80 33.79 5.37
CA SER A 790 -21.41 34.24 5.48
C SER A 790 -20.60 33.61 4.35
N VAL A 791 -19.86 34.40 3.58
CA VAL A 791 -18.95 33.91 2.54
C VAL A 791 -17.53 34.29 2.92
N GLU A 792 -16.64 33.32 2.87
CA GLU A 792 -15.21 33.46 3.12
C GLU A 792 -14.45 32.83 1.96
N VAL A 793 -13.51 33.59 1.41
CA VAL A 793 -12.61 33.15 0.33
C VAL A 793 -11.19 33.38 0.79
N THR A 794 -10.35 32.34 0.74
CA THR A 794 -8.94 32.40 1.15
C THR A 794 -8.04 32.03 -0.02
N TRP A 795 -7.16 32.96 -0.40
CA TRP A 795 -6.15 32.77 -1.44
C TRP A 795 -4.80 32.42 -0.81
N THR A 796 -4.21 31.32 -1.27
CA THR A 796 -2.90 30.77 -0.86
C THR A 796 -1.97 30.66 -2.08
N ALA A 797 -0.67 30.89 -1.90
CA ALA A 797 0.32 30.85 -2.96
C ALA A 797 1.66 30.25 -2.50
N ILE A 798 2.40 29.65 -3.45
CA ILE A 798 3.70 28.99 -3.21
C ILE A 798 4.89 29.96 -3.29
N GLU A 799 4.64 31.15 -3.79
CA GLU A 799 5.57 32.28 -3.95
C GLU A 799 4.77 33.59 -3.84
N PRO A 800 5.42 34.76 -3.67
CA PRO A 800 4.71 36.03 -3.57
C PRO A 800 4.00 36.40 -4.88
N LEU A 801 2.68 36.29 -4.89
CA LEU A 801 1.80 36.68 -6.00
C LEU A 801 0.94 37.88 -5.57
N SER A 802 0.88 38.91 -6.41
CA SER A 802 0.05 40.11 -6.17
C SER A 802 -1.11 40.16 -7.15
N GLY A 803 -2.31 40.42 -6.65
CA GLY A 803 -3.54 40.32 -7.43
C GLY A 803 -4.78 40.76 -6.66
N THR A 804 -5.95 40.46 -7.24
CA THR A 804 -7.25 40.88 -6.72
C THR A 804 -8.12 39.65 -6.50
N LEU A 805 -8.56 39.43 -5.27
CA LEU A 805 -9.50 38.37 -4.91
C LEU A 805 -10.93 38.90 -4.99
N GLU A 806 -11.77 38.31 -5.84
CA GLU A 806 -13.13 38.77 -6.09
C GLU A 806 -14.18 37.72 -5.75
N ILE A 807 -15.35 38.17 -5.30
CA ILE A 807 -16.54 37.33 -5.13
C ILE A 807 -17.57 37.80 -6.16
N VAL A 808 -17.94 36.90 -7.07
CA VAL A 808 -18.95 37.14 -8.11
C VAL A 808 -20.28 36.48 -7.73
N TYR A 809 -21.39 37.19 -7.94
CA TYR A 809 -22.74 36.65 -7.77
C TYR A 809 -23.64 37.17 -8.89
N ASN A 810 -24.33 36.26 -9.59
CA ASN A 810 -25.15 36.55 -10.77
C ASN A 810 -24.43 37.39 -11.86
N GLY A 811 -23.11 37.22 -11.99
CA GLY A 811 -22.27 37.96 -12.96
C GLY A 811 -21.79 39.34 -12.49
N GLU A 812 -22.12 39.78 -11.28
CA GLU A 812 -21.60 41.03 -10.69
C GLU A 812 -20.53 40.74 -9.62
N VAL A 813 -19.44 41.52 -9.62
CA VAL A 813 -18.46 41.53 -8.52
C VAL A 813 -19.10 42.23 -7.32
N ILE A 814 -19.31 41.48 -6.23
CA ILE A 814 -20.01 41.95 -5.03
C ILE A 814 -19.08 42.21 -3.85
N ALA A 815 -17.83 41.76 -3.96
CA ALA A 815 -16.74 42.07 -3.05
C ALA A 815 -15.40 41.87 -3.78
N SER A 816 -14.42 42.69 -3.44
CA SER A 816 -13.09 42.65 -4.05
C SER A 816 -12.05 43.02 -2.99
N ARG A 817 -10.86 42.40 -3.05
CA ARG A 817 -9.72 42.68 -2.17
C ARG A 817 -8.42 42.50 -2.93
N GLU A 818 -7.71 43.61 -3.15
CA GLU A 818 -6.30 43.59 -3.54
C GLU A 818 -5.43 43.01 -2.41
N GLY A 819 -4.35 42.31 -2.77
CA GLY A 819 -3.37 41.81 -1.82
C GLY A 819 -2.18 41.13 -2.48
N THR A 820 -1.22 40.74 -1.65
CA THR A 820 -0.15 39.80 -2.00
C THR A 820 -0.32 38.55 -1.15
N SER A 821 -0.48 37.41 -1.79
CA SER A 821 -0.43 36.09 -1.13
C SER A 821 0.99 35.57 -1.23
N GLU A 822 1.54 35.03 -0.15
CA GLU A 822 2.87 34.41 -0.12
C GLU A 822 2.87 33.23 0.86
N PRO A 823 3.88 32.32 0.82
CA PRO A 823 3.93 31.14 1.68
C PRO A 823 3.70 31.45 3.16
N GLY A 824 2.63 30.87 3.73
CA GLY A 824 2.22 31.06 5.12
C GLY A 824 1.43 32.35 5.41
N HIS A 825 1.24 33.23 4.43
CA HIS A 825 0.54 34.52 4.58
C HIS A 825 -0.58 34.65 3.53
N PRO A 826 -1.72 33.97 3.73
CA PRO A 826 -2.83 33.99 2.77
C PRO A 826 -3.61 35.30 2.79
N VAL A 827 -4.27 35.61 1.67
CA VAL A 827 -5.19 36.75 1.54
C VAL A 827 -6.63 36.26 1.67
N THR A 828 -7.34 36.70 2.72
CA THR A 828 -8.73 36.29 2.97
C THR A 828 -9.74 37.42 2.75
N LEU A 829 -10.76 37.20 1.93
CA LEU A 829 -11.91 38.09 1.74
C LEU A 829 -13.14 37.49 2.43
N LYS A 830 -13.81 38.26 3.30
CA LYS A 830 -15.01 37.84 4.03
C LYS A 830 -16.16 38.83 3.83
N ILE A 831 -17.34 38.33 3.49
CA ILE A 831 -18.57 39.11 3.39
C ILE A 831 -19.76 38.39 4.03
N LYS A 832 -20.87 39.11 4.16
CA LYS A 832 -22.20 38.56 4.43
C LYS A 832 -23.15 39.06 3.36
N ARG A 833 -23.95 38.16 2.79
CA ARG A 833 -24.98 38.46 1.78
C ARG A 833 -26.27 37.75 2.16
#